data_AF-A0A4U1IHU7-F1
#
_entry.id   AF-A0A4U1IHU7-F1
#
_cell.length_a   1.000
_cell.length_b   1.000
_cell.length_c   1.000
_cell.angle_alpha   90.00
_cell.angle_beta   90.00
_cell.angle_gamma   90.00
#
_symmetry.space_group_name_H-M   'P 1'
#
loop_
_entity.id
_entity.type
_entity.pdbx_description
1 polymer ?
#
loop_
_entity_poly.entity_id
_entity_poly.type
_entity_poly.pdbx_seq_one_letter_code
_entity_poly.pdbx_strand_id
1 'polypeptide(L)'
;MTAPTPALGRGTMLRVMDVLSYCPLRVAALPWQPRPGSHALTVVCKATFELGPGESPLAITQEDPAQADVHWNDDPRRSLRVASDLVPFKRRAEVLVLGHAFAPTAAPVTSVVARIAVGAIDKAIEVHADRAFTMDGRIVVGEPFLKAPLVWERAAGGANNPSGIAPNAPPDARGFRPVPSLVPRGFTVRTPADSVPAMGFGPLAPVWYPRASLLGRHASTWDPWTWNTRPLFEDFDGAYFNAAPMDQQLTEFRGDETIMLEHLHSSHPRLTTKLAKVQPKVAVMRESGEAQEIRLRADTLCIDTDRALATLVWRGVVLLEKPDEAGTVMVTMVGPEASADIESTLTAAPTTAKIANAPARPALPFMPAAGPPDPAIFEMGGHETSRLEQDEEVGTGTIGPWTKNPAPVLPFQSAAAPPIVPPPASVAVDPVPFDELPPTTQKSLKVAVDRPLEAPRPAVIAPPAMIGPLAKPAMPEAPAKAPPPEAEQANELKAEEEPKKPAPPPAAEELPADLTIEKTAAIAAEIAEGRSERVKILEAHGLKEGAWKANELRWNKALEEEPQKGKSVLRGAYDGAYVAQVEKLRGPIAVGEYARISVALERGGAKEALDALKIQQPALMPIVRVWAKRVAKDMKLGEEARKAVREARRA
;
A
#
# COMPACT_ATOMS: atom_id res chain seq x y z
N MET A 1 54.02 -40.35 -3.64
CA MET A 1 53.86 -38.88 -3.56
C MET A 1 52.41 -38.55 -3.85
N THR A 2 51.58 -38.55 -2.80
CA THR A 2 50.16 -38.24 -2.82
C THR A 2 49.98 -36.78 -2.42
N ALA A 3 49.58 -35.93 -3.36
CA ALA A 3 49.20 -34.54 -3.08
C ALA A 3 47.73 -34.48 -2.62
N PRO A 4 47.40 -33.64 -1.62
CA PRO A 4 46.07 -33.62 -1.02
C PRO A 4 45.08 -32.80 -1.85
N THR A 5 43.84 -33.31 -1.89
CA THR A 5 42.64 -32.67 -2.43
C THR A 5 42.31 -31.38 -1.64
N PRO A 6 42.04 -30.24 -2.28
CA PRO A 6 41.58 -29.06 -1.56
C PRO A 6 40.12 -29.24 -1.14
N ALA A 7 39.88 -29.17 0.17
CA ALA A 7 38.55 -29.13 0.75
C ALA A 7 37.80 -27.90 0.25
N LEU A 8 36.64 -28.10 -0.38
CA LEU A 8 35.65 -27.04 -0.56
C LEU A 8 35.12 -26.66 0.83
N GLY A 9 35.69 -25.61 1.41
CA GLY A 9 35.07 -24.89 2.50
C GLY A 9 33.74 -24.30 2.02
N ARG A 10 32.63 -24.98 2.33
CA ARG A 10 31.31 -24.35 2.31
C ARG A 10 31.28 -23.33 3.44
N GLY A 11 31.67 -22.10 3.15
CA GLY A 11 31.27 -20.93 3.92
C GLY A 11 29.78 -20.67 3.68
N THR A 12 28.91 -21.57 4.17
CA THR A 12 27.50 -21.23 4.33
C THR A 12 27.47 -20.27 5.51
N MET A 13 27.35 -18.96 5.26
CA MET A 13 26.86 -18.04 6.29
C MET A 13 25.58 -18.68 6.84
N LEU A 14 25.61 -19.13 8.11
CA LEU A 14 24.46 -19.66 8.81
C LEU A 14 23.34 -18.65 8.66
N ARG A 15 22.33 -18.98 7.86
CA ARG A 15 21.18 -18.11 7.66
C ARG A 15 20.33 -18.18 8.91
N VAL A 16 20.04 -17.01 9.46
CA VAL A 16 18.94 -16.83 10.42
C VAL A 16 17.69 -17.46 9.80
N MET A 17 17.05 -18.40 10.49
CA MET A 17 15.79 -19.09 10.12
C MET A 17 15.34 -18.97 8.64
N ASP A 18 15.60 -20.01 7.82
CA ASP A 18 15.14 -20.04 6.42
C ASP A 18 13.60 -20.21 6.37
N VAL A 19 12.89 -19.28 5.73
CA VAL A 19 11.43 -19.36 5.58
C VAL A 19 11.07 -19.88 4.19
N LEU A 20 10.29 -20.95 4.13
CA LEU A 20 9.93 -21.71 2.94
C LEU A 20 8.41 -21.80 2.80
N SER A 21 7.87 -21.45 1.63
CA SER A 21 6.46 -21.68 1.29
C SER A 21 6.31 -22.88 0.37
N TYR A 22 5.41 -23.79 0.75
CA TYR A 22 5.02 -24.99 0.01
C TYR A 22 3.56 -24.90 -0.48
N CYS A 23 3.01 -23.69 -0.55
CA CYS A 23 1.68 -23.41 -1.07
C CYS A 23 1.73 -22.14 -1.93
N PRO A 24 0.64 -21.77 -2.64
CA PRO A 24 0.64 -20.56 -3.48
C PRO A 24 0.90 -19.26 -2.70
N LEU A 25 0.68 -19.26 -1.39
CA LEU A 25 0.77 -18.08 -0.54
C LEU A 25 2.20 -17.52 -0.50
N ARG A 26 2.29 -16.19 -0.55
CA ARG A 26 3.57 -15.48 -0.53
C ARG A 26 3.96 -15.18 0.91
N VAL A 27 5.25 -15.32 1.18
CA VAL A 27 5.79 -15.31 2.54
C VAL A 27 6.94 -14.33 2.67
N ALA A 28 7.07 -13.72 3.84
CA ALA A 28 8.20 -12.90 4.22
C ALA A 28 8.49 -13.04 5.70
N ALA A 29 9.70 -12.66 6.12
CA ALA A 29 10.09 -12.73 7.52
C ALA A 29 10.79 -11.44 7.97
N LEU A 30 10.51 -11.05 9.21
CA LEU A 30 11.03 -9.85 9.84
C LEU A 30 11.68 -10.20 11.18
N PRO A 31 13.01 -10.15 11.29
CA PRO A 31 13.69 -10.21 12.58
C PRO A 31 13.56 -8.87 13.32
N TRP A 32 13.36 -8.94 14.64
CA TRP A 32 13.26 -7.77 15.52
C TRP A 32 13.53 -8.13 16.99
N GLN A 33 13.58 -7.11 17.86
CA GLN A 33 13.83 -7.28 19.28
C GLN A 33 12.63 -6.76 20.10
N PRO A 34 11.86 -7.64 20.78
CA PRO A 34 10.75 -7.21 21.63
C PRO A 34 11.20 -6.39 22.84
N ARG A 35 12.34 -6.77 23.42
CA ARG A 35 13.00 -6.13 24.57
C ARG A 35 14.51 -6.34 24.44
N PRO A 36 15.35 -5.57 25.17
CA PRO A 36 16.79 -5.78 25.15
C PRO A 36 17.18 -7.23 25.43
N GLY A 37 17.97 -7.83 24.53
CA GLY A 37 18.45 -9.21 24.64
C GLY A 37 17.42 -10.29 24.30
N SER A 38 16.20 -9.93 23.90
CA SER A 38 15.19 -10.87 23.38
C SER A 38 15.06 -10.72 21.87
N HIS A 39 15.00 -11.84 21.15
CA HIS A 39 14.93 -11.87 19.69
C HIS A 39 13.65 -12.57 19.22
N ALA A 40 13.05 -12.03 18.17
CA ALA A 40 11.85 -12.58 17.58
C ALA A 40 11.90 -12.50 16.05
N LEU A 41 11.22 -13.44 15.41
CA LEU A 41 10.98 -13.48 13.97
C LEU A 41 9.47 -13.41 13.73
N THR A 42 9.01 -12.35 13.08
CA THR A 42 7.63 -12.30 12.58
C THR A 42 7.57 -12.95 11.22
N VAL A 43 6.75 -13.98 11.09
CA VAL A 43 6.44 -14.65 9.82
C VAL A 43 5.17 -14.03 9.27
N VAL A 44 5.23 -13.57 8.03
CA VAL A 44 4.13 -12.94 7.31
C VAL A 44 3.72 -13.84 6.16
N CYS A 45 2.43 -14.18 6.09
CA CYS A 45 1.83 -14.88 4.96
C CYS A 45 0.80 -13.96 4.30
N LYS A 46 0.79 -13.87 2.98
CA LYS A 46 -0.13 -13.05 2.21
C LYS A 46 -0.81 -13.89 1.13
N ALA A 47 -2.14 -13.75 1.04
CA ALA A 47 -2.97 -14.30 -0.01
C ALA A 47 -3.58 -13.17 -0.83
N THR A 48 -3.70 -13.35 -2.14
CA THR A 48 -4.41 -12.47 -3.07
C THR A 48 -5.65 -13.17 -3.59
N PHE A 49 -6.78 -12.47 -3.64
CA PHE A 49 -8.08 -12.94 -4.11
C PHE A 49 -8.59 -12.03 -5.22
N GLU A 50 -9.29 -12.62 -6.19
CA GLU A 50 -10.01 -11.88 -7.22
C GLU A 50 -11.41 -11.53 -6.70
N LEU A 51 -11.72 -10.24 -6.60
CA LEU A 51 -13.00 -9.78 -6.08
C LEU A 51 -14.12 -10.07 -7.08
N GLY A 52 -15.05 -10.92 -6.66
CA GLY A 52 -16.22 -11.32 -7.46
C GLY A 52 -17.46 -11.51 -6.59
N PRO A 53 -18.67 -11.49 -7.16
CA PRO A 53 -19.91 -11.62 -6.40
C PRO A 53 -20.02 -13.02 -5.76
N GLY A 54 -20.57 -13.06 -4.54
CA GLY A 54 -20.76 -14.31 -3.79
C GLY A 54 -19.48 -14.75 -3.07
N GLU A 55 -18.57 -15.38 -3.80
CA GLU A 55 -17.26 -15.81 -3.28
C GLU A 55 -16.14 -15.30 -4.17
N SER A 56 -15.08 -14.75 -3.55
CA SER A 56 -13.87 -14.27 -4.19
C SER A 56 -12.79 -15.35 -4.09
N PRO A 57 -12.44 -16.03 -5.20
CA PRO A 57 -11.46 -17.12 -5.19
C PRO A 57 -10.04 -16.62 -5.00
N LEU A 58 -9.11 -17.53 -4.67
CA LEU A 58 -7.68 -17.22 -4.66
C LEU A 58 -7.23 -16.87 -6.08
N ALA A 59 -6.50 -15.77 -6.23
CA ALA A 59 -5.98 -15.33 -7.53
C ALA A 59 -4.89 -16.27 -8.03
N ILE A 60 -4.81 -16.50 -9.34
CA ILE A 60 -3.72 -17.30 -9.93
C ILE A 60 -2.37 -16.62 -9.68
N THR A 61 -2.34 -15.29 -9.80
CA THR A 61 -1.15 -14.48 -9.51
C THR A 61 -1.23 -13.92 -8.09
N GLN A 62 -0.28 -14.31 -7.24
CA GLN A 62 -0.21 -13.87 -5.85
C GLN A 62 0.74 -12.67 -5.69
N GLU A 63 0.38 -11.73 -4.81
CA GLU A 63 1.23 -10.57 -4.50
C GLU A 63 2.18 -10.88 -3.35
N ASP A 64 3.44 -10.45 -3.48
CA ASP A 64 4.39 -10.50 -2.37
C ASP A 64 3.94 -9.59 -1.20
N PRO A 65 4.31 -9.95 0.06
CA PRO A 65 4.19 -9.03 1.18
C PRO A 65 4.96 -7.74 0.89
N ALA A 66 4.32 -6.59 1.14
CA ALA A 66 4.92 -5.28 0.95
C ALA A 66 6.13 -5.13 1.90
N GLN A 67 7.31 -4.91 1.34
CA GLN A 67 8.56 -4.89 2.11
C GLN A 67 8.78 -3.57 2.85
N ALA A 68 8.20 -2.48 2.34
CA ALA A 68 8.35 -1.14 2.87
C ALA A 68 7.10 -0.30 2.55
N ASP A 69 6.96 0.81 3.26
CA ASP A 69 5.99 1.84 2.95
C ASP A 69 6.31 2.46 1.58
N VAL A 70 5.29 2.62 0.74
CA VAL A 70 5.41 3.25 -0.59
C VAL A 70 4.48 4.45 -0.64
N HIS A 71 5.05 5.62 -0.89
CA HIS A 71 4.29 6.86 -1.04
C HIS A 71 3.80 7.05 -2.49
N TRP A 72 2.74 7.84 -2.67
CA TRP A 72 2.33 8.27 -4.00
C TRP A 72 3.45 9.05 -4.69
N ASN A 73 3.73 8.71 -5.95
CA ASN A 73 4.80 9.28 -6.78
C ASN A 73 6.21 9.16 -6.15
N ASP A 74 6.42 8.21 -5.23
CA ASP A 74 7.66 8.07 -4.47
C ASP A 74 8.08 9.35 -3.71
N ASP A 75 7.09 10.20 -3.38
CA ASP A 75 7.30 11.46 -2.65
C ASP A 75 6.87 11.29 -1.17
N PRO A 76 7.81 11.35 -0.21
CA PRO A 76 7.51 11.17 1.22
C PRO A 76 6.59 12.25 1.81
N ARG A 77 6.35 13.37 1.10
CA ARG A 77 5.39 14.41 1.50
C ARG A 77 3.95 14.04 1.15
N ARG A 78 3.76 13.07 0.25
CA ARG A 78 2.47 12.57 -0.17
C ARG A 78 1.99 11.44 0.74
N SER A 79 0.72 11.10 0.61
CA SER A 79 0.15 10.01 1.40
C SER A 79 0.71 8.64 0.99
N LEU A 80 0.55 7.64 1.85
CA LEU A 80 0.94 6.27 1.53
C LEU A 80 0.00 5.69 0.46
N ARG A 81 0.60 5.07 -0.55
CA ARG A 81 -0.08 4.20 -1.51
C ARG A 81 -0.14 2.77 -0.99
N VAL A 82 0.95 2.29 -0.38
CA VAL A 82 1.06 0.94 0.20
C VAL A 82 1.73 1.07 1.57
N ALA A 83 1.16 0.45 2.60
CA ALA A 83 1.82 0.28 3.89
C ALA A 83 2.62 -1.03 3.91
N SER A 84 3.76 -1.03 4.60
CA SER A 84 4.59 -2.21 4.78
C SER A 84 3.83 -3.33 5.49
N ASP A 85 3.99 -4.55 4.98
CA ASP A 85 3.52 -5.74 5.67
C ASP A 85 4.53 -6.21 6.74
N LEU A 86 5.74 -5.69 6.73
CA LEU A 86 6.82 -6.05 7.65
C LEU A 86 6.80 -5.19 8.91
N VAL A 87 5.88 -5.52 9.80
CA VAL A 87 5.78 -5.00 11.17
C VAL A 87 5.78 -6.16 12.18
N PRO A 88 6.15 -5.95 13.46
CA PRO A 88 6.22 -7.00 14.47
C PRO A 88 4.92 -7.77 14.64
N PHE A 89 3.85 -7.01 14.82
CA PHE A 89 2.50 -7.45 15.09
C PHE A 89 1.56 -6.26 14.86
N LYS A 90 0.27 -6.53 14.67
CA LYS A 90 -0.78 -5.52 14.73
C LYS A 90 -1.73 -5.84 15.86
N ARG A 91 -1.98 -4.85 16.72
CA ARG A 91 -2.86 -4.99 17.90
C ARG A 91 -4.31 -5.25 17.49
N ARG A 92 -4.74 -4.64 16.39
CA ARG A 92 -6.08 -4.77 15.82
C ARG A 92 -6.01 -5.31 14.41
N ALA A 93 -7.07 -5.99 13.98
CA ALA A 93 -7.26 -6.27 12.57
C ALA A 93 -7.67 -4.97 11.86
N GLU A 94 -7.35 -4.82 10.58
CA GLU A 94 -7.64 -3.58 9.87
C GLU A 94 -8.03 -3.82 8.42
N VAL A 95 -8.82 -2.89 7.88
CA VAL A 95 -9.27 -2.90 6.49
C VAL A 95 -8.76 -1.63 5.81
N LEU A 96 -8.09 -1.76 4.67
CA LEU A 96 -7.62 -0.65 3.84
C LEU A 96 -8.31 -0.73 2.47
N VAL A 97 -8.65 0.42 1.88
CA VAL A 97 -9.14 0.50 0.50
C VAL A 97 -8.28 1.48 -0.28
N LEU A 98 -7.80 1.02 -1.44
CA LEU A 98 -6.94 1.73 -2.37
C LEU A 98 -7.62 1.81 -3.75
N GLY A 99 -7.27 2.82 -4.54
CA GLY A 99 -7.77 2.99 -5.90
C GLY A 99 -8.79 4.13 -6.01
N HIS A 100 -9.96 3.84 -6.57
CA HIS A 100 -10.98 4.81 -6.97
C HIS A 100 -12.39 4.42 -6.51
N ALA A 101 -13.22 5.43 -6.32
CA ALA A 101 -14.67 5.28 -6.35
C ALA A 101 -15.15 5.35 -7.81
N PHE A 102 -16.17 4.58 -8.16
CA PHE A 102 -16.73 4.49 -9.51
C PHE A 102 -18.14 5.05 -9.57
N ALA A 103 -18.50 5.70 -10.67
CA ALA A 103 -19.86 6.10 -10.94
C ALA A 103 -20.78 4.85 -10.98
N PRO A 104 -22.03 4.93 -10.47
CA PRO A 104 -22.96 3.80 -10.44
C PRO A 104 -23.41 3.34 -11.82
N THR A 105 -23.28 4.20 -12.82
CA THR A 105 -23.67 3.96 -14.21
C THR A 105 -22.53 4.39 -15.13
N ALA A 106 -22.64 4.12 -16.43
CA ALA A 106 -21.69 4.60 -17.43
C ALA A 106 -21.73 6.12 -17.66
N ALA A 107 -22.57 6.88 -16.94
CA ALA A 107 -22.66 8.33 -17.02
C ALA A 107 -21.75 9.00 -15.96
N PRO A 108 -20.96 10.02 -16.32
CA PRO A 108 -20.19 10.81 -15.36
C PRO A 108 -21.08 11.47 -14.30
N VAL A 109 -20.61 11.46 -13.04
CA VAL A 109 -21.32 12.06 -11.90
C VAL A 109 -20.48 13.14 -11.23
N THR A 110 -21.13 14.09 -10.56
CA THR A 110 -20.46 15.10 -9.74
C THR A 110 -20.22 14.64 -8.30
N SER A 111 -20.90 13.57 -7.87
CA SER A 111 -20.70 12.96 -6.56
C SER A 111 -21.13 11.49 -6.53
N VAL A 112 -20.45 10.67 -5.71
CA VAL A 112 -20.84 9.30 -5.42
C VAL A 112 -20.48 8.94 -3.97
N VAL A 113 -21.28 8.08 -3.32
CA VAL A 113 -20.95 7.55 -1.99
C VAL A 113 -20.16 6.26 -2.13
N ALA A 114 -18.89 6.28 -1.76
CA ALA A 114 -18.06 5.09 -1.63
C ALA A 114 -18.20 4.50 -0.23
N ARG A 115 -18.52 3.20 -0.11
CA ARG A 115 -18.73 2.57 1.20
C ARG A 115 -18.18 1.15 1.28
N ILE A 116 -17.56 0.85 2.40
CA ILE A 116 -17.05 -0.47 2.79
C ILE A 116 -17.80 -0.94 4.04
N ALA A 117 -18.26 -2.20 4.05
CA ALA A 117 -18.68 -2.87 5.26
C ALA A 117 -18.05 -4.25 5.38
N VAL A 118 -17.37 -4.51 6.50
CA VAL A 118 -16.66 -5.77 6.81
C VAL A 118 -16.74 -6.00 8.32
N GLY A 119 -17.41 -7.07 8.74
CA GLY A 119 -17.62 -7.33 10.17
C GLY A 119 -18.35 -6.17 10.86
N ALA A 120 -17.72 -5.54 11.85
CA ALA A 120 -18.26 -4.37 12.56
C ALA A 120 -17.90 -3.02 11.91
N ILE A 121 -17.08 -3.01 10.85
CA ILE A 121 -16.78 -1.79 10.09
C ILE A 121 -17.94 -1.51 9.15
N ASP A 122 -18.42 -0.27 9.18
CA ASP A 122 -19.32 0.30 8.18
C ASP A 122 -18.93 1.77 7.96
N LYS A 123 -18.18 2.04 6.89
CA LYS A 123 -17.62 3.36 6.61
C LYS A 123 -18.04 3.83 5.23
N ALA A 124 -18.59 5.04 5.17
CA ALA A 124 -19.01 5.70 3.93
C ALA A 124 -18.37 7.09 3.79
N ILE A 125 -17.85 7.38 2.61
CA ILE A 125 -17.29 8.68 2.22
C ILE A 125 -18.03 9.15 0.96
N GLU A 126 -18.51 10.38 0.99
CA GLU A 126 -19.04 11.03 -0.22
C GLU A 126 -17.88 11.66 -0.98
N VAL A 127 -17.73 11.22 -2.23
CA VAL A 127 -16.65 11.60 -3.13
C VAL A 127 -17.23 12.57 -4.16
N HIS A 128 -16.81 13.82 -4.09
CA HIS A 128 -17.20 14.84 -5.06
C HIS A 128 -16.17 14.98 -6.18
N ALA A 129 -16.64 15.51 -7.31
CA ALA A 129 -15.78 16.09 -8.34
C ALA A 129 -14.92 17.20 -7.71
N ASP A 130 -13.87 17.61 -8.41
CA ASP A 130 -13.01 18.69 -7.91
C ASP A 130 -13.84 19.94 -7.69
N ARG A 131 -13.65 20.60 -6.55
CA ARG A 131 -14.42 21.79 -6.15
C ARG A 131 -13.47 22.88 -5.69
N ALA A 132 -13.86 24.11 -5.91
CA ALA A 132 -13.14 25.25 -5.37
C ALA A 132 -14.09 26.38 -4.98
N PHE A 133 -13.70 27.14 -3.96
CA PHE A 133 -14.29 28.44 -3.69
C PHE A 133 -13.74 29.48 -4.65
N THR A 134 -14.62 30.30 -5.22
CA THR A 134 -14.29 31.55 -5.90
C THR A 134 -13.94 32.63 -4.87
N MET A 135 -13.40 33.77 -5.34
CA MET A 135 -13.10 34.90 -4.45
C MET A 135 -14.34 35.49 -3.77
N ASP A 136 -15.52 35.40 -4.39
CA ASP A 136 -16.82 35.78 -3.82
C ASP A 136 -17.43 34.69 -2.91
N GLY A 137 -16.71 33.61 -2.64
CA GLY A 137 -17.10 32.56 -1.68
C GLY A 137 -18.11 31.55 -2.22
N ARG A 138 -18.37 31.52 -3.53
CA ARG A 138 -19.23 30.51 -4.17
C ARG A 138 -18.43 29.26 -4.47
N ILE A 139 -19.08 28.10 -4.44
CA ILE A 139 -18.44 26.85 -4.84
C ILE A 139 -18.66 26.65 -6.34
N VAL A 140 -17.55 26.50 -7.07
CA VAL A 140 -17.55 25.98 -8.43
C VAL A 140 -17.23 24.49 -8.39
N VAL A 141 -17.98 23.72 -9.18
CA VAL A 141 -17.78 22.28 -9.38
C VAL A 141 -17.06 22.10 -10.69
N GLY A 142 -15.98 21.32 -10.67
CA GLY A 142 -15.21 20.91 -11.82
C GLY A 142 -15.91 19.84 -12.64
N GLU A 143 -15.14 19.18 -13.51
CA GLU A 143 -15.68 18.19 -14.42
C GLU A 143 -16.26 16.97 -13.68
N PRO A 144 -17.47 16.50 -14.05
CA PRO A 144 -17.99 15.22 -13.59
C PRO A 144 -17.03 14.08 -13.93
N PHE A 145 -17.05 13.00 -13.13
CA PHE A 145 -16.12 11.89 -13.27
C PHE A 145 -16.84 10.55 -13.44
N LEU A 146 -16.19 9.61 -14.14
CA LEU A 146 -16.56 8.19 -14.14
C LEU A 146 -15.89 7.42 -13.00
N LYS A 147 -14.71 7.87 -12.58
CA LYS A 147 -14.02 7.39 -11.40
C LYS A 147 -13.25 8.51 -10.72
N ALA A 148 -13.16 8.48 -9.39
CA ALA A 148 -12.47 9.48 -8.59
C ALA A 148 -11.51 8.81 -7.59
N PRO A 149 -10.24 9.25 -7.49
CA PRO A 149 -9.25 8.58 -6.67
C PRO A 149 -9.52 8.76 -5.17
N LEU A 150 -9.30 7.70 -4.40
CA LEU A 150 -9.48 7.63 -2.94
C LEU A 150 -8.17 7.93 -2.21
N VAL A 151 -7.60 9.11 -2.47
CA VAL A 151 -6.31 9.54 -1.92
C VAL A 151 -6.49 10.64 -0.88
N TRP A 152 -5.64 10.64 0.15
CA TRP A 152 -5.73 11.58 1.29
C TRP A 152 -5.55 13.04 0.89
N GLU A 153 -4.86 13.31 -0.22
CA GLU A 153 -4.68 14.64 -0.81
C GLU A 153 -6.01 15.30 -1.21
N ARG A 154 -7.06 14.50 -1.44
CA ARG A 154 -8.42 14.99 -1.76
C ARG A 154 -9.29 15.18 -0.52
N ALA A 155 -8.83 14.74 0.65
CA ALA A 155 -9.52 14.92 1.92
C ALA A 155 -9.15 16.26 2.58
N ALA A 156 -9.86 16.60 3.64
CA ALA A 156 -9.50 17.73 4.48
C ALA A 156 -8.11 17.52 5.11
N GLY A 157 -7.30 18.58 5.09
CA GLY A 157 -5.95 18.61 5.64
C GLY A 157 -5.93 19.07 7.11
N GLY A 158 -4.81 18.85 7.77
CA GLY A 158 -4.58 19.23 9.16
C GLY A 158 -3.59 18.30 9.85
N ALA A 159 -3.48 18.35 11.17
CA ALA A 159 -2.55 17.50 11.93
C ALA A 159 -2.75 15.99 11.64
N ASN A 160 -4.00 15.57 11.46
CA ASN A 160 -4.35 14.17 11.17
C ASN A 160 -4.11 13.76 9.71
N ASN A 161 -4.00 14.74 8.80
CA ASN A 161 -3.77 14.52 7.36
C ASN A 161 -2.93 15.68 6.79
N PRO A 162 -1.60 15.66 6.98
CA PRO A 162 -0.72 16.73 6.52
C PRO A 162 -0.63 16.85 4.99
N SER A 163 -1.03 15.81 4.25
CA SER A 163 -1.04 15.82 2.78
C SER A 163 -2.37 16.32 2.18
N GLY A 164 -3.40 16.52 3.00
CA GLY A 164 -4.73 16.96 2.55
C GLY A 164 -4.84 18.45 2.23
N ILE A 165 -6.04 18.86 1.82
CA ILE A 165 -6.34 20.26 1.52
C ILE A 165 -6.39 21.08 2.81
N ALA A 166 -5.41 21.96 3.00
CA ALA A 166 -5.34 22.81 4.19
C ALA A 166 -6.59 23.69 4.34
N PRO A 167 -7.19 23.81 5.53
CA PRO A 167 -8.39 24.64 5.76
C PRO A 167 -8.24 26.09 5.30
N ASN A 168 -7.02 26.63 5.40
CA ASN A 168 -6.67 27.99 5.01
C ASN A 168 -5.74 28.04 3.79
N ALA A 169 -5.86 27.07 2.87
CA ALA A 169 -5.06 27.06 1.65
C ALA A 169 -5.19 28.41 0.92
N PRO A 170 -4.08 29.05 0.52
CA PRO A 170 -4.14 30.28 -0.27
C PRO A 170 -4.85 30.00 -1.60
N PRO A 171 -5.57 30.99 -2.16
CA PRO A 171 -6.12 30.86 -3.50
C PRO A 171 -5.01 30.59 -4.54
N ASP A 172 -5.35 29.86 -5.59
CA ASP A 172 -4.49 29.67 -6.76
C ASP A 172 -4.33 30.99 -7.55
N ALA A 173 -3.53 30.96 -8.63
CA ALA A 173 -3.31 32.14 -9.49
C ALA A 173 -4.59 32.70 -10.14
N ARG A 174 -5.69 31.94 -10.13
CA ARG A 174 -7.00 32.35 -10.66
C ARG A 174 -7.95 32.78 -9.54
N GLY A 175 -7.50 32.82 -8.29
CA GLY A 175 -8.30 33.19 -7.13
C GLY A 175 -9.18 32.06 -6.60
N PHE A 176 -8.95 30.81 -7.00
CA PHE A 176 -9.71 29.66 -6.52
C PHE A 176 -9.06 29.00 -5.30
N ARG A 177 -9.83 28.74 -4.24
CA ARG A 177 -9.38 27.96 -3.08
C ARG A 177 -9.93 26.53 -3.18
N PRO A 178 -9.10 25.49 -3.17
CA PRO A 178 -9.58 24.10 -3.29
C PRO A 178 -10.48 23.71 -2.12
N VAL A 179 -11.48 22.86 -2.41
CA VAL A 179 -12.42 22.30 -1.43
C VAL A 179 -12.19 20.79 -1.34
N PRO A 180 -12.12 20.21 -0.11
CA PRO A 180 -12.06 18.76 0.08
C PRO A 180 -13.12 18.02 -0.74
N SER A 181 -12.68 17.05 -1.52
CA SER A 181 -13.55 16.22 -2.35
C SER A 181 -14.00 14.96 -1.62
N LEU A 182 -13.25 14.51 -0.61
CA LEU A 182 -13.64 13.42 0.28
C LEU A 182 -14.24 14.02 1.56
N VAL A 183 -15.54 13.81 1.78
CA VAL A 183 -16.28 14.34 2.93
C VAL A 183 -17.17 13.26 3.55
N PRO A 184 -17.62 13.43 4.80
CA PRO A 184 -18.63 12.53 5.36
C PRO A 184 -19.90 12.53 4.52
N ARG A 185 -20.53 11.36 4.40
CA ARG A 185 -21.81 11.22 3.71
C ARG A 185 -22.83 12.22 4.26
N GLY A 186 -23.38 13.06 3.38
CA GLY A 186 -24.35 14.10 3.74
C GLY A 186 -23.74 15.38 4.32
N PHE A 187 -22.41 15.49 4.42
CA PHE A 187 -21.74 16.71 4.87
C PHE A 187 -21.74 17.74 3.74
N THR A 188 -22.34 18.91 3.99
CA THR A 188 -22.37 20.00 3.01
C THR A 188 -21.35 21.08 3.39
N VAL A 189 -20.33 21.26 2.55
CA VAL A 189 -19.42 22.40 2.64
C VAL A 189 -20.11 23.63 2.03
N ARG A 190 -20.24 24.71 2.80
CA ARG A 190 -20.90 25.96 2.42
C ARG A 190 -19.91 27.12 2.38
N THR A 191 -18.96 27.16 3.30
CA THR A 191 -18.01 28.29 3.43
C THR A 191 -16.58 27.81 3.59
N PRO A 192 -15.56 28.63 3.25
CA PRO A 192 -14.17 28.30 3.50
C PRO A 192 -13.81 28.11 4.99
N ALA A 193 -14.65 28.57 5.91
CA ALA A 193 -14.45 28.42 7.34
C ALA A 193 -14.99 27.09 7.90
N ASP A 194 -15.71 26.31 7.10
CA ASP A 194 -16.30 25.06 7.54
C ASP A 194 -15.21 24.04 7.88
N SER A 195 -15.26 23.48 9.09
CA SER A 195 -14.33 22.45 9.53
C SER A 195 -14.75 21.09 9.00
N VAL A 196 -14.17 20.69 7.87
CA VAL A 196 -14.38 19.36 7.29
C VAL A 196 -13.47 18.35 8.02
N PRO A 197 -14.00 17.24 8.56
CA PRO A 197 -13.15 16.22 9.16
C PRO A 197 -12.32 15.50 8.08
N ALA A 198 -11.05 15.25 8.39
CA ALA A 198 -10.18 14.46 7.52
C ALA A 198 -10.63 12.99 7.52
N MET A 199 -11.03 12.47 6.36
CA MET A 199 -11.41 11.07 6.19
C MET A 199 -10.85 10.51 4.88
N GLY A 200 -10.44 9.26 4.91
CA GLY A 200 -9.96 8.50 3.77
C GLY A 200 -9.99 7.01 4.09
N PHE A 201 -9.86 6.17 3.06
CA PHE A 201 -9.80 4.71 3.23
C PHE A 201 -8.39 4.13 3.25
N GLY A 202 -7.42 4.88 2.73
CA GLY A 202 -6.05 4.42 2.57
C GLY A 202 -5.24 4.44 3.87
N PRO A 203 -4.00 3.90 3.82
CA PRO A 203 -3.13 3.84 4.98
C PRO A 203 -2.67 5.22 5.46
N LEU A 204 -2.46 5.34 6.77
CA LEU A 204 -1.87 6.49 7.44
C LEU A 204 -0.35 6.31 7.54
N ALA A 205 0.41 7.33 7.12
CA ALA A 205 1.86 7.29 7.22
C ALA A 205 2.32 7.24 8.69
N PRO A 206 3.44 6.58 9.01
CA PRO A 206 3.90 6.40 10.39
C PRO A 206 4.19 7.73 11.12
N VAL A 207 4.59 8.75 10.37
CA VAL A 207 4.90 10.10 10.88
C VAL A 207 3.66 10.99 11.06
N TRP A 208 2.48 10.55 10.63
CA TRP A 208 1.26 11.33 10.78
C TRP A 208 0.76 11.27 12.22
N TYR A 209 0.14 12.36 12.68
CA TYR A 209 -0.28 12.52 14.07
C TYR A 209 -1.02 11.31 14.66
N PRO A 210 -2.00 10.67 13.98
CA PRO A 210 -2.76 9.55 14.57
C PRO A 210 -1.90 8.34 14.95
N ARG A 211 -0.74 8.16 14.30
CA ARG A 211 0.23 7.10 14.61
C ARG A 211 1.35 7.65 15.49
N ALA A 212 1.95 8.78 15.11
CA ALA A 212 3.05 9.38 15.85
C ALA A 212 2.70 9.75 17.30
N SER A 213 1.46 10.14 17.59
CA SER A 213 1.01 10.44 18.95
C SER A 213 1.05 9.23 19.89
N LEU A 214 0.99 8.00 19.35
CA LEU A 214 1.05 6.75 20.13
C LEU A 214 2.46 6.44 20.66
N LEU A 215 3.48 7.14 20.17
CA LEU A 215 4.85 7.00 20.65
C LEU A 215 5.09 7.68 22.01
N GLY A 216 4.20 8.60 22.41
CA GLY A 216 4.30 9.32 23.67
C GLY A 216 5.67 9.99 23.86
N ARG A 217 6.31 9.75 25.00
CA ARG A 217 7.64 10.29 25.33
C ARG A 217 8.76 9.85 24.39
N HIS A 218 8.55 8.78 23.62
CA HIS A 218 9.57 8.20 22.74
C HIS A 218 9.60 8.82 21.34
N ALA A 219 8.63 9.68 21.01
CA ALA A 219 8.48 10.26 19.68
C ALA A 219 9.76 10.94 19.17
N SER A 220 10.55 11.56 20.05
CA SER A 220 11.79 12.28 19.67
C SER A 220 12.95 11.39 19.27
N THR A 221 12.98 10.13 19.72
CA THR A 221 14.05 9.17 19.42
C THR A 221 13.58 8.04 18.49
N TRP A 222 12.30 8.03 18.13
CA TRP A 222 11.70 7.03 17.27
C TRP A 222 12.05 7.26 15.80
N ASP A 223 12.51 6.21 15.12
CA ASP A 223 12.72 6.20 13.68
C ASP A 223 11.82 5.11 13.06
N PRO A 224 10.76 5.50 12.32
CA PRO A 224 9.85 4.57 11.66
C PRO A 224 10.49 3.62 10.65
N TRP A 225 11.68 3.91 10.14
CA TRP A 225 12.34 3.14 9.08
C TRP A 225 13.45 2.22 9.60
N THR A 226 13.88 2.40 10.85
CA THR A 226 14.95 1.60 11.46
C THR A 226 14.56 1.00 12.82
N TRP A 227 13.30 1.09 13.22
CA TRP A 227 12.83 0.61 14.53
C TRP A 227 13.20 -0.86 14.81
N ASN A 228 13.26 -1.72 13.80
CA ASN A 228 13.56 -3.15 13.92
C ASN A 228 15.04 -3.45 14.22
N THR A 229 15.91 -2.45 14.11
CA THR A 229 17.35 -2.57 14.40
C THR A 229 17.68 -2.45 15.89
N ARG A 230 16.69 -2.12 16.71
CA ARG A 230 16.82 -1.96 18.17
C ARG A 230 15.61 -2.56 18.90
N PRO A 231 15.73 -2.77 20.22
CA PRO A 231 14.57 -3.16 21.03
C PRO A 231 13.43 -2.15 20.96
N LEU A 232 12.20 -2.65 21.02
CA LEU A 232 11.05 -1.81 21.34
C LEU A 232 11.14 -1.33 22.80
N PHE A 233 10.50 -0.19 23.08
CA PHE A 233 10.36 0.32 24.43
C PHE A 233 9.37 -0.54 25.23
N GLU A 234 9.55 -0.64 26.55
CA GLU A 234 8.69 -1.48 27.40
C GLU A 234 7.22 -1.03 27.40
N ASP A 235 6.99 0.28 27.32
CA ASP A 235 5.68 0.95 27.27
C ASP A 235 5.23 1.29 25.83
N PHE A 236 5.80 0.65 24.81
CA PHE A 236 5.44 0.89 23.42
C PHE A 236 3.98 0.50 23.12
N ASP A 237 3.17 1.44 22.62
CA ASP A 237 1.82 1.10 22.16
C ASP A 237 1.85 0.48 20.76
N GLY A 238 1.63 -0.84 20.72
CA GLY A 238 1.58 -1.61 19.48
C GLY A 238 0.50 -1.18 18.48
N ALA A 239 -0.48 -0.35 18.88
CA ALA A 239 -1.40 0.29 17.94
C ALA A 239 -0.69 1.18 16.91
N TYR A 240 0.54 1.63 17.17
CA TYR A 240 1.39 2.34 16.21
C TYR A 240 1.58 1.58 14.88
N PHE A 241 1.59 0.24 14.91
CA PHE A 241 1.79 -0.59 13.72
C PHE A 241 0.50 -0.79 12.89
N ASN A 242 -0.67 -0.40 13.40
CA ASN A 242 -1.87 -0.33 12.60
C ASN A 242 -1.79 0.89 11.65
N ALA A 243 -2.00 0.65 10.35
CA ALA A 243 -1.92 1.68 9.33
C ALA A 243 -3.29 2.24 8.96
N ALA A 244 -4.38 1.48 9.19
CA ALA A 244 -5.71 1.98 8.88
C ALA A 244 -6.17 3.04 9.90
N PRO A 245 -7.00 4.01 9.49
CA PRO A 245 -7.74 4.86 10.41
C PRO A 245 -8.54 4.04 11.43
N MET A 246 -8.78 4.62 12.62
CA MET A 246 -9.43 3.92 13.74
C MET A 246 -10.82 3.36 13.41
N ASP A 247 -11.57 4.03 12.54
CA ASP A 247 -12.89 3.62 12.06
C ASP A 247 -12.85 2.48 11.03
N GLN A 248 -11.66 1.99 10.69
CA GLN A 248 -11.39 0.85 9.81
C GLN A 248 -10.62 -0.27 10.53
N GLN A 249 -10.68 -0.30 11.86
CA GLN A 249 -10.04 -1.33 12.67
C GLN A 249 -11.07 -2.20 13.41
N LEU A 250 -10.79 -3.50 13.48
CA LEU A 250 -11.56 -4.52 14.17
C LEU A 250 -10.72 -5.13 15.29
N THR A 251 -11.36 -5.74 16.28
CA THR A 251 -10.64 -6.54 17.28
C THR A 251 -9.88 -7.69 16.62
N GLU A 252 -10.52 -8.42 15.70
CA GLU A 252 -9.93 -9.51 14.91
C GLU A 252 -10.84 -9.85 13.73
N PHE A 253 -10.30 -10.60 12.75
CA PHE A 253 -11.10 -11.29 11.75
C PHE A 253 -11.51 -12.68 12.26
N ARG A 254 -12.79 -13.02 12.08
CA ARG A 254 -13.42 -14.32 12.36
C ARG A 254 -13.22 -15.31 11.22
N GLY A 255 -12.99 -14.83 10.00
CA GLY A 255 -12.72 -15.64 8.81
C GLY A 255 -13.97 -16.01 8.00
N ASP A 256 -15.13 -15.49 8.35
CA ASP A 256 -16.41 -15.70 7.68
C ASP A 256 -17.12 -14.38 7.30
N GLU A 257 -16.39 -13.26 7.42
CA GLU A 257 -16.88 -11.92 7.14
C GLU A 257 -17.46 -11.80 5.74
N THR A 258 -18.62 -11.17 5.67
CA THR A 258 -19.13 -10.66 4.39
C THR A 258 -18.48 -9.31 4.13
N ILE A 259 -17.89 -9.16 2.95
CA ILE A 259 -17.34 -7.91 2.43
C ILE A 259 -18.39 -7.29 1.52
N MET A 260 -18.82 -6.07 1.83
CA MET A 260 -19.71 -5.27 0.99
C MET A 260 -19.00 -4.00 0.54
N LEU A 261 -18.99 -3.81 -0.78
CA LEU A 261 -18.38 -2.68 -1.47
C LEU A 261 -19.48 -1.96 -2.24
N GLU A 262 -19.71 -0.68 -1.94
CA GLU A 262 -20.63 0.18 -2.67
C GLU A 262 -19.82 1.25 -3.40
N HIS A 263 -19.95 1.29 -4.73
CA HIS A 263 -19.22 2.16 -5.66
C HIS A 263 -17.68 2.05 -5.57
N LEU A 264 -17.19 0.89 -5.15
CA LEU A 264 -15.77 0.55 -5.01
C LEU A 264 -15.35 -0.61 -5.94
N HIS A 265 -16.12 -0.85 -7.01
CA HIS A 265 -15.82 -1.84 -8.04
C HIS A 265 -16.32 -1.32 -9.40
N SER A 266 -15.52 -1.50 -10.45
CA SER A 266 -15.77 -0.92 -11.78
C SER A 266 -17.02 -1.49 -12.48
N SER A 267 -17.32 -2.77 -12.29
CA SER A 267 -18.46 -3.46 -12.92
C SER A 267 -19.66 -3.70 -12.00
N HIS A 268 -19.51 -3.47 -10.69
CA HIS A 268 -20.52 -3.83 -9.70
C HIS A 268 -20.75 -2.61 -8.78
N PRO A 269 -21.81 -1.80 -9.02
CA PRO A 269 -22.11 -0.65 -8.17
C PRO A 269 -22.28 -1.04 -6.70
N ARG A 270 -22.73 -2.27 -6.45
CA ARG A 270 -22.68 -2.90 -5.14
C ARG A 270 -22.19 -4.33 -5.28
N LEU A 271 -21.01 -4.62 -4.75
CA LEU A 271 -20.45 -5.96 -4.66
C LEU A 271 -20.64 -6.49 -3.23
N THR A 272 -21.11 -7.73 -3.10
CA THR A 272 -21.15 -8.45 -1.82
C THR A 272 -20.50 -9.80 -2.02
N THR A 273 -19.50 -10.11 -1.20
CA THR A 273 -18.65 -11.28 -1.38
C THR A 273 -18.11 -11.80 -0.05
N LYS A 274 -17.56 -13.01 -0.06
CA LYS A 274 -16.72 -13.59 0.98
C LYS A 274 -15.43 -14.06 0.34
N LEU A 275 -14.31 -13.98 1.05
CA LEU A 275 -13.07 -14.56 0.54
C LEU A 275 -13.14 -16.09 0.66
N ALA A 276 -12.63 -16.79 -0.35
CA ALA A 276 -12.48 -18.24 -0.29
C ALA A 276 -11.69 -18.64 0.97
N LYS A 277 -12.12 -19.73 1.62
CA LYS A 277 -11.55 -20.13 2.91
C LYS A 277 -10.12 -20.64 2.74
N VAL A 278 -9.18 -19.84 3.19
CA VAL A 278 -7.73 -20.12 3.19
C VAL A 278 -7.21 -20.00 4.61
N GLN A 279 -6.52 -21.04 5.09
CA GLN A 279 -5.87 -21.02 6.40
C GLN A 279 -4.39 -21.40 6.27
N PRO A 280 -3.46 -20.45 6.39
CA PRO A 280 -2.04 -20.76 6.42
C PRO A 280 -1.67 -21.47 7.74
N LYS A 281 -0.78 -22.44 7.62
CA LYS A 281 -0.20 -23.25 8.70
C LYS A 281 1.30 -23.04 8.70
N VAL A 282 1.89 -22.83 9.87
CA VAL A 282 3.33 -22.60 10.01
C VAL A 282 3.92 -23.58 11.00
N ALA A 283 4.96 -24.29 10.59
CA ALA A 283 5.76 -25.16 11.43
C ALA A 283 7.21 -24.67 11.45
N VAL A 284 7.80 -24.55 12.63
CA VAL A 284 9.21 -24.17 12.82
C VAL A 284 9.98 -25.42 13.20
N MET A 285 10.98 -25.77 12.39
CA MET A 285 11.91 -26.85 12.65
C MET A 285 13.23 -26.27 13.13
N ARG A 286 13.57 -26.51 14.40
CA ARG A 286 14.85 -26.11 15.00
C ARG A 286 15.84 -27.28 14.92
N GLU A 287 17.12 -27.01 15.17
CA GLU A 287 18.16 -28.05 15.23
C GLU A 287 17.89 -29.13 16.29
N SER A 288 17.09 -28.82 17.31
CA SER A 288 16.63 -29.79 18.33
C SER A 288 15.74 -30.90 17.76
N GLY A 289 15.22 -30.75 16.52
CA GLY A 289 14.45 -31.76 15.81
C GLY A 289 12.93 -31.73 16.06
N GLU A 290 12.44 -30.94 17.01
CA GLU A 290 11.00 -30.80 17.25
C GLU A 290 10.38 -29.73 16.34
N ALA A 291 9.29 -30.09 15.67
CA ALA A 291 8.49 -29.16 14.89
C ALA A 291 7.50 -28.42 15.80
N GLN A 292 7.62 -27.10 15.89
CA GLN A 292 6.72 -26.24 16.65
C GLN A 292 5.70 -25.59 15.71
N GLU A 293 4.41 -25.87 15.89
CA GLU A 293 3.35 -25.15 15.16
C GLU A 293 3.16 -23.73 15.73
N ILE A 294 3.11 -22.75 14.83
CA ILE A 294 2.93 -21.34 15.18
C ILE A 294 1.57 -20.88 14.69
N ARG A 295 0.77 -20.34 15.62
CA ARG A 295 -0.52 -19.75 15.28
C ARG A 295 -0.33 -18.44 14.53
N LEU A 296 -0.90 -18.37 13.34
CA LEU A 296 -1.03 -17.14 12.59
C LEU A 296 -2.36 -16.43 12.87
N ARG A 297 -2.35 -15.10 12.90
CA ARG A 297 -3.55 -14.26 13.02
C ARG A 297 -3.70 -13.41 11.76
N ALA A 298 -4.87 -13.47 11.13
CA ALA A 298 -5.26 -12.53 10.08
C ALA A 298 -5.42 -11.14 10.69
N ASP A 299 -4.79 -10.12 10.10
CA ASP A 299 -4.79 -8.78 10.70
C ASP A 299 -4.89 -7.63 9.70
N THR A 300 -4.72 -7.85 8.40
CA THR A 300 -4.79 -6.78 7.38
C THR A 300 -5.52 -7.29 6.15
N LEU A 301 -6.69 -6.70 5.86
CA LEU A 301 -7.40 -6.85 4.59
C LEU A 301 -7.18 -5.59 3.77
N CYS A 302 -6.56 -5.68 2.60
CA CYS A 302 -6.39 -4.55 1.70
C CYS A 302 -7.17 -4.80 0.40
N ILE A 303 -7.99 -3.84 0.01
CA ILE A 303 -8.87 -3.89 -1.16
C ILE A 303 -8.34 -2.90 -2.20
N ASP A 304 -7.95 -3.41 -3.36
CA ASP A 304 -7.58 -2.61 -4.52
C ASP A 304 -8.78 -2.58 -5.49
N THR A 305 -9.45 -1.43 -5.53
CA THR A 305 -10.69 -1.28 -6.30
C THR A 305 -10.44 -1.22 -7.80
N ASP A 306 -9.24 -0.80 -8.23
CA ASP A 306 -8.91 -0.63 -9.64
C ASP A 306 -8.60 -1.98 -10.29
N ARG A 307 -7.88 -2.83 -9.56
CA ARG A 307 -7.52 -4.18 -10.00
C ARG A 307 -8.56 -5.23 -9.62
N ALA A 308 -9.57 -4.85 -8.84
CA ALA A 308 -10.56 -5.76 -8.26
C ALA A 308 -9.89 -6.91 -7.49
N LEU A 309 -8.93 -6.57 -6.63
CA LEU A 309 -8.21 -7.55 -5.81
C LEU A 309 -8.43 -7.29 -4.32
N ALA A 310 -8.50 -8.36 -3.55
CA ALA A 310 -8.37 -8.33 -2.10
C ALA A 310 -7.09 -9.05 -1.69
N THR A 311 -6.33 -8.49 -0.75
CA THR A 311 -5.20 -9.20 -0.13
C THR A 311 -5.44 -9.36 1.35
N LEU A 312 -5.19 -10.55 1.88
CA LEU A 312 -5.30 -10.86 3.30
C LEU A 312 -3.93 -11.24 3.84
N VAL A 313 -3.53 -10.61 4.93
CA VAL A 313 -2.24 -10.84 5.58
C VAL A 313 -2.45 -11.50 6.93
N TRP A 314 -1.67 -12.55 7.16
CA TRP A 314 -1.54 -13.22 8.45
C TRP A 314 -0.14 -13.04 9.01
N ARG A 315 -0.06 -12.82 10.32
CA ARG A 315 1.20 -12.70 11.06
C ARG A 315 1.26 -13.67 12.23
N GLY A 316 2.46 -14.22 12.48
CA GLY A 316 2.78 -14.98 13.68
C GLY A 316 4.20 -14.69 14.12
N VAL A 317 4.45 -14.85 15.42
CA VAL A 317 5.74 -14.50 16.03
C VAL A 317 6.41 -15.77 16.53
N VAL A 318 7.65 -15.98 16.12
CA VAL A 318 8.54 -17.03 16.61
C VAL A 318 9.56 -16.38 17.54
N LEU A 319 9.62 -16.82 18.79
CA LEU A 319 10.68 -16.39 19.69
C LEU A 319 11.97 -17.13 19.34
N LEU A 320 13.08 -16.38 19.28
CA LEU A 320 14.40 -16.89 18.98
C LEU A 320 15.24 -16.88 20.26
N GLU A 321 16.05 -17.93 20.45
CA GLU A 321 17.00 -18.01 21.56
C GLU A 321 18.16 -17.02 21.35
N LYS A 322 18.55 -16.81 20.08
CA LYS A 322 19.62 -15.91 19.67
C LYS A 322 19.29 -15.29 18.29
N PRO A 323 19.86 -14.12 17.94
CA PRO A 323 19.49 -13.43 16.70
C PRO A 323 19.88 -14.21 15.42
N ASP A 324 20.87 -15.08 15.51
CA ASP A 324 21.39 -15.92 14.41
C ASP A 324 20.95 -17.38 14.52
N GLU A 325 19.83 -17.65 15.20
CA GLU A 325 19.33 -19.00 15.36
C GLU A 325 19.03 -19.64 14.00
N ALA A 326 19.62 -20.83 13.77
CA ALA A 326 19.42 -21.61 12.58
C ALA A 326 18.17 -22.48 12.72
N GLY A 327 17.45 -22.64 11.62
CA GLY A 327 16.26 -23.48 11.54
C GLY A 327 15.48 -23.21 10.25
N THR A 328 14.34 -23.87 10.10
CA THR A 328 13.49 -23.74 8.92
C THR A 328 12.05 -23.47 9.35
N VAL A 329 11.47 -22.41 8.80
CA VAL A 329 10.04 -22.10 8.94
C VAL A 329 9.34 -22.58 7.68
N MET A 330 8.48 -23.57 7.81
CA MET A 330 7.69 -24.13 6.72
C MET A 330 6.27 -23.56 6.76
N VAL A 331 5.82 -23.04 5.62
CA VAL A 331 4.46 -22.53 5.42
C VAL A 331 3.69 -23.43 4.47
N THR A 332 2.56 -23.93 4.95
CA THR A 332 1.57 -24.71 4.19
C THR A 332 0.20 -24.06 4.30
N MET A 333 -0.81 -24.62 3.64
CA MET A 333 -2.17 -24.08 3.62
C MET A 333 -3.20 -25.20 3.73
N VAL A 334 -4.31 -24.94 4.40
CA VAL A 334 -5.55 -25.73 4.32
C VAL A 334 -6.60 -24.90 3.56
N GLY A 335 -7.23 -25.49 2.54
CA GLY A 335 -8.21 -24.83 1.67
C GLY A 335 -8.66 -25.72 0.50
N PRO A 336 -9.58 -25.27 -0.37
CA PRO A 336 -10.11 -26.05 -1.48
C PRO A 336 -9.06 -26.49 -2.51
N GLU A 337 -7.92 -25.79 -2.60
CA GLU A 337 -6.76 -26.17 -3.43
C GLU A 337 -5.72 -27.02 -2.67
N ALA A 338 -5.91 -27.28 -1.38
CA ALA A 338 -4.99 -28.04 -0.54
C ALA A 338 -5.41 -29.51 -0.49
N SER A 339 -5.27 -30.24 -1.60
CA SER A 339 -5.23 -31.69 -1.52
C SER A 339 -3.80 -32.14 -1.22
N ALA A 340 -3.67 -32.90 -0.12
CA ALA A 340 -2.60 -33.84 0.24
C ALA A 340 -1.67 -33.42 1.39
N ASP A 341 -1.37 -34.44 2.19
CA ASP A 341 -0.74 -34.44 3.50
C ASP A 341 0.58 -33.66 3.59
N ILE A 342 0.88 -33.16 4.79
CA ILE A 342 2.14 -32.46 5.14
C ILE A 342 3.37 -33.30 4.72
N GLU A 343 3.29 -34.63 4.79
CA GLU A 343 4.36 -35.54 4.34
C GLU A 343 4.51 -35.60 2.81
N SER A 344 3.41 -35.49 2.06
CA SER A 344 3.45 -35.50 0.59
C SER A 344 3.91 -34.17 0.00
N THR A 345 3.58 -33.05 0.66
CA THR A 345 3.90 -31.68 0.21
C THR A 345 5.40 -31.37 0.31
N LEU A 346 6.14 -32.04 1.19
CA LEU A 346 7.60 -31.94 1.32
C LEU A 346 8.37 -32.40 0.06
N THR A 347 7.71 -33.03 -0.91
CA THR A 347 8.33 -33.44 -2.20
C THR A 347 8.30 -32.35 -3.28
N ALA A 348 7.52 -31.27 -3.10
CA ALA A 348 7.51 -30.11 -3.99
C ALA A 348 8.65 -29.14 -3.67
N ALA A 349 9.25 -28.51 -4.69
CA ALA A 349 10.30 -27.53 -4.49
C ALA A 349 9.71 -26.26 -3.82
N PRO A 350 10.16 -25.88 -2.61
CA PRO A 350 9.62 -24.72 -1.91
C PRO A 350 10.04 -23.40 -2.56
N THR A 351 9.19 -22.39 -2.45
CA THR A 351 9.59 -21.01 -2.71
C THR A 351 10.22 -20.43 -1.45
N THR A 352 11.44 -19.91 -1.58
CA THR A 352 12.16 -19.28 -0.45
C THR A 352 11.64 -17.86 -0.22
N ALA A 353 11.34 -17.52 1.03
CA ALA A 353 10.98 -16.17 1.42
C ALA A 353 12.19 -15.23 1.39
N LYS A 354 11.94 -13.95 1.18
CA LYS A 354 12.94 -12.91 1.48
C LYS A 354 12.90 -12.63 2.99
N ILE A 355 14.07 -12.72 3.63
CA ILE A 355 14.26 -12.22 5.00
C ILE A 355 14.71 -10.77 4.89
N ALA A 356 13.98 -9.87 5.54
CA ALA A 356 14.36 -8.46 5.58
C ALA A 356 15.58 -8.27 6.49
N ASN A 357 16.78 -8.34 5.91
CA ASN A 357 18.02 -8.00 6.58
C ASN A 357 18.44 -6.58 6.17
N ALA A 358 18.44 -5.66 7.15
CA ALA A 358 18.88 -4.25 7.05
C ALA A 358 17.85 -3.26 6.45
N PRO A 359 17.86 -1.98 6.89
CA PRO A 359 16.80 -1.03 6.60
C PRO A 359 16.77 -0.66 5.10
N ALA A 360 15.57 -0.68 4.53
CA ALA A 360 15.26 0.07 3.32
C ALA A 360 15.27 1.56 3.69
N ARG A 361 16.46 2.17 3.73
CA ARG A 361 16.56 3.63 3.60
C ARG A 361 16.02 4.00 2.22
N PRO A 362 15.24 5.08 2.07
CA PRO A 362 15.25 5.77 0.80
C PRO A 362 16.71 6.15 0.55
N ALA A 363 17.32 5.56 -0.47
CA ALA A 363 18.62 6.00 -0.94
C ALA A 363 18.42 7.41 -1.49
N LEU A 364 18.54 8.42 -0.64
CA LEU A 364 18.81 9.78 -1.08
C LEU A 364 20.27 9.77 -1.55
N PRO A 365 20.55 9.93 -2.85
CA PRO A 365 21.91 10.21 -3.28
C PRO A 365 22.22 11.64 -2.80
N PHE A 366 23.45 11.85 -2.34
CA PHE A 366 24.03 13.13 -1.88
C PHE A 366 23.85 13.49 -0.39
N MET A 367 24.63 12.82 0.47
CA MET A 367 25.47 13.53 1.45
C MET A 367 26.81 12.78 1.58
N PRO A 368 27.97 13.43 1.42
CA PRO A 368 29.23 12.84 1.87
C PRO A 368 29.26 12.84 3.40
N ALA A 369 29.86 11.79 3.98
CA ALA A 369 30.16 11.70 5.39
C ALA A 369 30.97 12.94 5.82
N ALA A 370 30.44 13.72 6.76
CA ALA A 370 31.19 14.79 7.39
C ALA A 370 32.25 14.15 8.30
N GLY A 371 33.51 14.25 7.89
CA GLY A 371 34.63 14.14 8.81
C GLY A 371 34.67 15.36 9.75
N PRO A 372 35.38 15.27 10.88
CA PRO A 372 35.40 16.33 11.88
C PRO A 372 36.05 17.60 11.29
N PRO A 373 35.53 18.81 11.54
CA PRO A 373 36.15 20.03 11.06
C PRO A 373 37.32 20.42 11.98
N ASP A 374 38.49 20.66 11.38
CA ASP A 374 39.57 21.43 12.00
C ASP A 374 39.42 22.92 11.58
N PRO A 375 39.80 23.88 12.44
CA PRO A 375 39.38 25.28 12.33
C PRO A 375 40.42 26.15 11.61
N ALA A 376 39.98 27.05 10.72
CA ALA A 376 40.69 28.29 10.45
C ALA A 376 39.88 29.32 9.60
N ILE A 377 39.53 30.42 10.27
CA ILE A 377 39.86 31.81 9.90
C ILE A 377 38.93 32.64 8.95
N PHE A 378 38.47 33.78 9.54
CA PHE A 378 37.99 35.08 8.99
C PHE A 378 36.62 35.14 8.27
N GLU A 379 35.73 36.12 8.48
CA GLU A 379 35.63 37.33 9.34
C GLU A 379 34.20 37.90 9.18
N MET A 380 33.80 38.78 10.11
CA MET A 380 32.78 39.85 10.04
C MET A 380 31.55 39.74 10.95
N GLY A 381 31.43 40.75 11.81
CA GLY A 381 30.14 41.30 12.24
C GLY A 381 29.84 41.11 13.72
N GLY A 382 30.35 42.02 14.56
CA GLY A 382 30.16 41.99 16.00
C GLY A 382 28.74 42.26 16.48
N HIS A 383 28.48 41.86 17.72
CA HIS A 383 27.90 42.73 18.74
C HIS A 383 28.19 42.14 20.12
N GLU A 384 28.53 43.05 21.03
CA GLU A 384 29.00 42.86 22.40
C GLU A 384 28.03 42.07 23.30
N THR A 385 28.57 41.30 24.25
CA THR A 385 28.44 41.58 25.70
C THR A 385 29.20 40.55 26.55
N SER A 386 30.29 41.02 27.19
CA SER A 386 30.60 40.87 28.62
C SER A 386 30.29 39.52 29.32
N ARG A 387 31.32 38.75 29.76
CA ARG A 387 32.00 38.89 31.08
C ARG A 387 32.72 37.59 31.53
N LEU A 388 34.01 37.76 31.83
CA LEU A 388 34.87 37.11 32.84
C LEU A 388 35.31 35.64 32.73
N GLU A 389 36.63 35.56 32.55
CA GLU A 389 37.62 34.50 32.78
C GLU A 389 37.53 33.83 34.16
N GLN A 390 37.91 32.55 34.24
CA GLN A 390 39.07 32.13 35.05
C GLN A 390 39.47 30.67 34.81
N ASP A 391 40.78 30.48 34.95
CA ASP A 391 41.68 29.41 34.54
C ASP A 391 41.70 28.14 35.42
N GLU A 392 42.59 27.23 34.97
CA GLU A 392 43.35 26.18 35.68
C GLU A 392 42.78 24.76 35.62
N GLU A 393 43.38 23.87 34.81
CA GLU A 393 44.66 23.13 34.95
C GLU A 393 44.57 21.83 35.79
N VAL A 394 44.67 20.72 35.05
CA VAL A 394 45.53 19.54 35.26
C VAL A 394 45.71 19.00 36.68
N GLY A 395 45.35 17.72 36.85
CA GLY A 395 45.80 16.93 38.00
C GLY A 395 45.35 15.48 37.98
N THR A 396 46.07 14.64 37.25
CA THR A 396 46.06 13.17 37.31
C THR A 396 46.27 12.63 38.73
N GLY A 397 45.53 11.59 39.13
CA GLY A 397 45.77 10.89 40.40
C GLY A 397 44.92 9.64 40.60
N THR A 398 45.42 8.51 40.11
CA THR A 398 45.03 7.12 40.38
C THR A 398 44.80 6.81 41.87
N ILE A 399 43.84 5.93 42.20
CA ILE A 399 43.91 4.79 43.15
C ILE A 399 42.48 4.16 43.27
N GLY A 400 42.35 2.89 42.90
CA GLY A 400 41.37 1.98 43.51
C GLY A 400 42.10 1.03 44.47
N PRO A 401 41.52 -0.07 44.98
CA PRO A 401 40.12 -0.48 45.06
C PRO A 401 39.70 -0.74 46.54
N TRP A 402 38.46 -1.19 46.82
CA TRP A 402 38.16 -2.26 47.78
C TRP A 402 36.64 -2.53 47.85
N THR A 403 36.33 -3.72 48.36
CA THR A 403 35.12 -4.52 48.15
C THR A 403 34.13 -4.47 49.32
N LYS A 404 32.91 -4.98 49.03
CA LYS A 404 31.88 -5.59 49.90
C LYS A 404 30.63 -4.76 50.26
N ASN A 405 29.50 -5.27 49.77
CA ASN A 405 28.12 -5.13 50.27
C ASN A 405 28.01 -5.43 51.78
N PRO A 406 27.05 -4.83 52.51
CA PRO A 406 25.69 -5.40 52.55
C PRO A 406 24.52 -4.37 52.61
N ALA A 407 23.30 -4.92 52.49
CA ALA A 407 21.97 -4.29 52.44
C ALA A 407 21.67 -3.24 53.53
N PRO A 408 20.53 -2.53 53.38
CA PRO A 408 19.69 -2.34 54.55
C PRO A 408 18.19 -2.66 54.34
N VAL A 409 17.69 -3.23 55.44
CA VAL A 409 16.30 -3.43 55.86
C VAL A 409 15.64 -2.06 56.16
N LEU A 410 14.34 -1.95 55.85
CA LEU A 410 13.45 -0.79 56.12
C LEU A 410 13.13 -0.63 57.63
N PRO A 411 12.75 0.58 58.08
CA PRO A 411 11.36 0.74 58.56
C PRO A 411 10.69 2.13 58.31
N PHE A 412 9.35 2.09 58.28
CA PHE A 412 8.22 3.07 58.29
C PHE A 412 8.49 4.51 58.85
N GLN A 413 7.80 5.61 58.49
CA GLN A 413 6.34 5.95 58.44
C GLN A 413 6.10 7.22 57.56
N SER A 414 5.12 7.22 56.64
CA SER A 414 3.76 7.84 56.72
C SER A 414 3.65 9.37 56.81
N ALA A 415 3.23 10.01 55.70
CA ALA A 415 2.39 11.22 55.69
C ALA A 415 1.52 11.30 54.41
N ALA A 416 0.20 11.26 54.66
CA ALA A 416 -1.01 11.56 53.87
C ALA A 416 -0.97 11.79 52.34
N ALA A 417 -1.76 10.97 51.64
CA ALA A 417 -2.26 11.18 50.28
C ALA A 417 -3.59 11.97 50.27
N PRO A 418 -3.91 12.75 49.22
CA PRO A 418 -5.22 13.38 49.05
C PRO A 418 -6.31 12.36 48.65
N PRO A 419 -7.59 12.61 48.95
CA PRO A 419 -8.65 11.60 48.88
C PRO A 419 -9.03 11.23 47.44
N ILE A 420 -9.15 9.92 47.22
CA ILE A 420 -9.74 9.28 46.05
C ILE A 420 -11.26 9.26 46.24
N VAL A 421 -12.00 9.82 45.28
CA VAL A 421 -13.47 9.72 45.22
C VAL A 421 -13.83 8.38 44.57
N PRO A 422 -14.69 7.53 45.19
CA PRO A 422 -15.11 6.26 44.61
C PRO A 422 -16.17 6.46 43.51
N PRO A 423 -16.28 5.54 42.53
CA PRO A 423 -17.34 5.59 41.53
C PRO A 423 -18.69 5.19 42.18
N PRO A 424 -19.82 5.83 41.83
CA PRO A 424 -21.11 5.42 42.34
C PRO A 424 -21.57 4.10 41.71
N ALA A 425 -22.17 3.26 42.57
CA ALA A 425 -22.77 1.98 42.25
C ALA A 425 -23.97 2.09 41.31
N SER A 426 -24.16 1.04 40.52
CA SER A 426 -25.32 0.80 39.65
C SER A 426 -26.61 0.84 40.44
N VAL A 427 -27.51 1.77 40.11
CA VAL A 427 -28.90 1.77 40.58
C VAL A 427 -29.77 1.32 39.41
N ALA A 428 -30.46 0.20 39.60
CA ALA A 428 -31.54 -0.24 38.73
C ALA A 428 -32.70 0.77 38.83
N VAL A 429 -33.24 1.20 37.68
CA VAL A 429 -34.40 2.08 37.61
C VAL A 429 -35.48 1.37 36.78
N ASP A 430 -36.58 1.03 37.45
CA ASP A 430 -37.82 0.58 36.84
C ASP A 430 -38.48 1.72 36.01
N PRO A 431 -39.24 1.41 34.94
CA PRO A 431 -39.77 2.43 34.03
C PRO A 431 -41.03 3.09 34.61
N VAL A 432 -41.14 4.41 34.47
CA VAL A 432 -42.33 5.19 34.84
C VAL A 432 -42.75 6.08 33.64
N PRO A 433 -44.06 6.29 33.41
CA PRO A 433 -44.64 6.59 32.10
C PRO A 433 -44.53 8.04 31.66
N PHE A 434 -44.71 8.24 30.36
CA PHE A 434 -44.76 9.53 29.67
C PHE A 434 -46.15 10.15 29.84
N ASP A 435 -46.26 11.24 30.58
CA ASP A 435 -47.40 12.17 30.48
C ASP A 435 -46.99 13.62 30.80
N GLU A 436 -47.44 14.51 29.90
CA GLU A 436 -47.69 15.95 30.02
C GLU A 436 -46.55 16.94 30.36
N LEU A 437 -46.15 17.71 29.34
CA LEU A 437 -45.51 19.03 29.47
C LEU A 437 -46.47 20.13 28.96
N PRO A 438 -46.70 21.23 29.69
CA PRO A 438 -47.43 22.41 29.20
C PRO A 438 -46.51 23.48 28.55
N PRO A 439 -47.08 24.45 27.80
CA PRO A 439 -46.40 25.13 26.70
C PRO A 439 -46.05 26.60 26.97
N THR A 440 -45.03 27.14 26.29
CA THR A 440 -44.87 28.57 25.92
C THR A 440 -43.70 28.74 24.95
N THR A 441 -43.59 29.66 23.99
CA THR A 441 -44.48 30.51 23.19
C THR A 441 -43.55 31.11 22.12
N GLN A 442 -43.76 30.85 20.82
CA GLN A 442 -43.20 31.66 19.73
C GLN A 442 -44.35 32.26 18.91
N LYS A 443 -44.47 33.58 18.95
CA LYS A 443 -45.20 34.44 18.01
C LYS A 443 -44.12 35.15 17.17
N SER A 444 -44.28 35.54 15.91
CA SER A 444 -45.17 35.23 14.79
C SER A 444 -44.81 36.27 13.73
N LEU A 445 -44.63 35.90 12.46
CA LEU A 445 -44.81 36.82 11.34
C LEU A 445 -45.59 36.08 10.24
N LYS A 446 -46.78 36.60 9.94
CA LYS A 446 -47.76 36.10 9.00
C LYS A 446 -47.48 36.66 7.61
N VAL A 447 -47.60 35.83 6.58
CA VAL A 447 -48.05 36.25 5.25
C VAL A 447 -49.22 35.34 4.88
N ALA A 448 -50.32 35.96 4.44
CA ALA A 448 -51.59 35.33 4.13
C ALA A 448 -51.61 34.80 2.70
N VAL A 449 -52.16 33.59 2.51
CA VAL A 449 -52.75 33.14 1.23
C VAL A 449 -53.99 32.29 1.56
N ASP A 450 -55.07 32.55 0.83
CA ASP A 450 -56.43 32.06 1.03
C ASP A 450 -56.64 30.55 0.73
N ARG A 451 -57.53 29.95 1.54
CA ARG A 451 -58.44 28.79 1.37
C ARG A 451 -57.93 27.40 0.87
N PRO A 452 -58.21 26.29 1.60
CA PRO A 452 -57.70 24.96 1.30
C PRO A 452 -58.63 24.08 0.43
N LEU A 453 -58.03 23.25 -0.44
CA LEU A 453 -58.64 22.06 -1.04
C LEU A 453 -58.43 20.84 -0.12
N GLU A 454 -59.48 20.04 0.00
CA GLU A 454 -59.65 18.90 0.91
C GLU A 454 -59.06 17.60 0.31
N ALA A 455 -58.34 16.81 1.12
CA ALA A 455 -57.75 15.52 0.74
C ALA A 455 -58.51 14.34 1.40
N PRO A 456 -58.80 13.24 0.68
CA PRO A 456 -59.59 12.12 1.22
C PRO A 456 -58.77 11.13 2.06
N ARG A 457 -59.43 10.53 3.06
CA ARG A 457 -58.91 9.50 4.00
C ARG A 457 -58.98 8.07 3.41
N PRO A 458 -58.12 7.12 3.85
CA PRO A 458 -58.17 5.72 3.43
C PRO A 458 -59.15 4.88 4.27
N ALA A 459 -59.78 3.88 3.65
CA ALA A 459 -60.71 2.93 4.29
C ALA A 459 -60.10 1.51 4.41
N VAL A 460 -60.38 0.86 5.54
CA VAL A 460 -59.98 -0.49 5.96
C VAL A 460 -61.10 -1.49 5.60
N ILE A 461 -60.77 -2.71 5.15
CA ILE A 461 -61.73 -3.82 4.96
C ILE A 461 -61.17 -5.10 5.63
N ALA A 462 -62.05 -5.80 6.37
CA ALA A 462 -61.80 -7.01 7.18
C ALA A 462 -62.12 -8.33 6.41
N PRO A 463 -61.69 -9.51 6.90
CA PRO A 463 -61.76 -10.79 6.17
C PRO A 463 -63.01 -11.63 6.51
N PRO A 464 -63.40 -12.63 5.69
CA PRO A 464 -64.33 -13.68 6.10
C PRO A 464 -63.66 -15.05 6.29
N ALA A 465 -64.32 -15.96 7.03
CA ALA A 465 -63.85 -17.29 7.41
C ALA A 465 -64.85 -18.45 7.11
N MET A 466 -64.27 -19.59 6.66
CA MET A 466 -64.58 -21.02 6.92
C MET A 466 -65.91 -21.68 6.51
N ILE A 467 -65.89 -22.73 5.63
CA ILE A 467 -66.57 -24.07 5.70
C ILE A 467 -65.91 -25.08 4.70
N GLY A 468 -65.64 -26.36 5.08
CA GLY A 468 -65.40 -27.54 4.19
C GLY A 468 -66.42 -28.69 4.50
N PRO A 469 -66.28 -30.00 4.17
CA PRO A 469 -65.57 -30.78 3.12
C PRO A 469 -66.47 -31.86 2.37
N LEU A 470 -65.94 -32.63 1.37
CA LEU A 470 -66.23 -34.05 0.94
C LEU A 470 -66.41 -34.39 -0.59
N ALA A 471 -65.39 -35.10 -1.14
CA ALA A 471 -65.28 -36.31 -2.02
C ALA A 471 -66.14 -36.73 -3.29
N LYS A 472 -65.39 -37.01 -4.42
CA LYS A 472 -65.39 -38.10 -5.48
C LYS A 472 -66.58 -38.27 -6.49
N PRO A 473 -66.48 -38.94 -7.70
CA PRO A 473 -65.49 -39.88 -8.28
C PRO A 473 -65.09 -39.66 -9.80
N ALA A 474 -64.55 -40.69 -10.48
CA ALA A 474 -63.71 -40.68 -11.71
C ALA A 474 -64.31 -41.21 -13.04
N MET A 475 -63.69 -40.81 -14.19
CA MET A 475 -63.51 -41.44 -15.56
C MET A 475 -64.73 -41.71 -16.48
N PRO A 476 -64.65 -41.63 -17.85
CA PRO A 476 -63.72 -42.39 -18.74
C PRO A 476 -63.18 -41.77 -20.07
N GLU A 477 -62.21 -42.52 -20.64
CA GLU A 477 -61.52 -42.70 -21.96
C GLU A 477 -61.74 -41.89 -23.27
N ALA A 478 -60.73 -42.04 -24.16
CA ALA A 478 -60.40 -41.42 -25.45
C ALA A 478 -61.11 -42.00 -26.71
N PRO A 479 -60.83 -41.45 -27.93
CA PRO A 479 -60.17 -42.28 -28.95
C PRO A 479 -59.08 -41.57 -29.79
N ALA A 480 -58.39 -42.37 -30.63
CA ALA A 480 -57.05 -42.17 -31.20
C ALA A 480 -56.96 -42.04 -32.75
N LYS A 481 -55.79 -41.54 -33.22
CA LYS A 481 -54.96 -41.85 -34.44
C LYS A 481 -55.53 -41.82 -35.88
N ALA A 482 -54.78 -41.19 -36.82
CA ALA A 482 -53.99 -41.81 -37.94
C ALA A 482 -53.28 -40.70 -38.82
N PRO A 483 -52.52 -40.97 -39.91
CA PRO A 483 -51.04 -40.84 -40.01
C PRO A 483 -50.54 -39.94 -41.21
N PRO A 484 -49.23 -39.88 -41.59
CA PRO A 484 -48.58 -38.76 -42.31
C PRO A 484 -48.48 -38.95 -43.84
N PRO A 485 -47.97 -37.94 -44.58
CA PRO A 485 -46.90 -38.23 -45.53
C PRO A 485 -45.78 -37.16 -45.64
N GLU A 486 -44.56 -37.65 -45.88
CA GLU A 486 -43.46 -36.92 -46.52
C GLU A 486 -43.69 -36.82 -48.03
N ALA A 487 -43.30 -35.71 -48.64
CA ALA A 487 -42.76 -35.68 -50.00
C ALA A 487 -41.91 -34.42 -50.22
N GLU A 488 -40.78 -34.67 -50.85
CA GLU A 488 -39.57 -33.89 -51.02
C GLU A 488 -39.62 -32.83 -52.15
N GLN A 489 -38.62 -31.92 -52.09
CA GLN A 489 -38.02 -31.09 -53.17
C GLN A 489 -38.78 -29.82 -53.61
N ALA A 490 -38.16 -28.64 -53.79
CA ALA A 490 -36.78 -28.38 -54.19
C ALA A 490 -36.29 -26.96 -53.80
N ASN A 491 -35.02 -26.90 -53.39
CA ASN A 491 -33.98 -25.96 -53.85
C ASN A 491 -34.03 -24.48 -53.46
N GLU A 492 -33.22 -24.09 -52.46
CA GLU A 492 -32.61 -22.76 -52.40
C GLU A 492 -31.08 -22.88 -52.23
N LEU A 493 -30.37 -22.37 -53.23
CA LEU A 493 -28.92 -22.21 -53.29
C LEU A 493 -28.58 -20.71 -53.16
N LYS A 494 -27.86 -20.40 -52.06
CA LYS A 494 -26.74 -19.45 -51.90
C LYS A 494 -26.80 -18.05 -52.54
N ALA A 495 -26.74 -17.03 -51.66
CA ALA A 495 -25.86 -15.87 -51.80
C ALA A 495 -24.99 -15.77 -50.52
N GLU A 496 -23.71 -15.47 -50.71
CA GLU A 496 -22.59 -15.65 -49.77
C GLU A 496 -22.64 -14.74 -48.55
N GLU A 497 -22.50 -15.34 -47.36
CA GLU A 497 -22.12 -14.64 -46.13
C GLU A 497 -20.66 -15.01 -45.83
N GLU A 498 -19.78 -14.01 -45.82
CA GLU A 498 -18.35 -14.17 -45.54
C GLU A 498 -18.12 -14.84 -44.18
N PRO A 499 -17.16 -15.77 -44.06
CA PRO A 499 -16.91 -16.49 -42.82
C PRO A 499 -16.39 -15.51 -41.76
N LYS A 500 -17.17 -15.29 -40.69
CA LYS A 500 -16.69 -14.66 -39.46
C LYS A 500 -15.52 -15.49 -38.92
N LYS A 501 -14.33 -14.89 -39.02
CA LYS A 501 -13.09 -15.40 -38.44
C LYS A 501 -13.32 -15.73 -36.96
N PRO A 502 -12.96 -16.94 -36.48
CA PRO A 502 -13.03 -17.25 -35.06
C PRO A 502 -12.15 -16.26 -34.27
N ALA A 503 -12.63 -15.89 -33.09
CA ALA A 503 -11.86 -15.07 -32.14
C ALA A 503 -10.46 -15.69 -31.96
N PRO A 504 -9.38 -14.89 -31.94
CA PRO A 504 -8.04 -15.43 -31.80
C PRO A 504 -7.95 -16.17 -30.45
N PRO A 505 -7.36 -17.36 -30.40
CA PRO A 505 -7.06 -18.04 -29.14
C PRO A 505 -6.22 -17.11 -28.24
N PRO A 506 -6.22 -17.32 -26.90
CA PRO A 506 -5.26 -16.63 -26.03
C PRO A 506 -3.89 -16.79 -26.65
N ALA A 507 -3.21 -15.67 -26.91
CA ALA A 507 -1.93 -15.67 -27.60
C ALA A 507 -1.04 -16.69 -26.91
N ALA A 508 -0.69 -17.77 -27.63
CA ALA A 508 0.33 -18.70 -27.18
C ALA A 508 1.53 -17.84 -26.78
N GLU A 509 2.01 -18.01 -25.54
CA GLU A 509 3.19 -17.29 -25.06
C GLU A 509 4.34 -17.55 -26.04
N GLU A 510 4.59 -16.59 -26.94
CA GLU A 510 5.70 -16.68 -27.88
C GLU A 510 6.98 -16.72 -27.05
N LEU A 511 7.80 -17.76 -27.26
CA LEU A 511 9.06 -17.91 -26.57
C LEU A 511 9.91 -16.63 -26.75
N PRO A 512 10.61 -16.16 -25.70
CA PRO A 512 11.46 -14.99 -25.81
C PRO A 512 12.51 -15.23 -26.90
N ALA A 513 12.64 -14.28 -27.84
CA ALA A 513 13.71 -14.34 -28.84
C ALA A 513 15.08 -14.32 -28.14
N ASP A 514 16.12 -14.90 -28.74
CA ASP A 514 17.47 -14.94 -28.17
C ASP A 514 18.18 -13.57 -28.28
N LEU A 515 17.66 -12.58 -27.56
CA LEU A 515 18.21 -11.22 -27.48
C LEU A 515 19.07 -11.09 -26.23
N THR A 516 20.27 -10.53 -26.40
CA THR A 516 21.09 -10.11 -25.27
C THR A 516 20.45 -8.89 -24.58
N ILE A 517 20.85 -8.65 -23.33
CA ILE A 517 20.34 -7.53 -22.54
C ILE A 517 20.70 -6.17 -23.16
N GLU A 518 21.86 -6.07 -23.80
CA GLU A 518 22.34 -4.86 -24.48
C GLU A 518 21.53 -4.57 -25.73
N LYS A 519 21.20 -5.60 -26.53
CA LYS A 519 20.32 -5.45 -27.70
C LYS A 519 18.91 -5.05 -27.28
N THR A 520 18.40 -5.64 -26.21
CA THR A 520 17.09 -5.29 -25.64
C THR A 520 17.08 -3.84 -25.17
N ALA A 521 18.12 -3.39 -24.47
CA ALA A 521 18.25 -1.99 -24.03
C ALA A 521 18.32 -1.00 -25.20
N ALA A 522 19.04 -1.34 -26.27
CA ALA A 522 19.14 -0.49 -27.46
C ALA A 522 17.78 -0.37 -28.19
N ILE A 523 17.06 -1.48 -28.37
CA ILE A 523 15.74 -1.46 -29.01
C ILE A 523 14.73 -0.70 -28.14
N ALA A 524 14.77 -0.87 -26.82
CA ALA A 524 13.91 -0.13 -25.88
C ALA A 524 14.16 1.39 -25.95
N ALA A 525 15.42 1.81 -26.03
CA ALA A 525 15.79 3.22 -26.21
C ALA A 525 15.29 3.79 -27.56
N GLU A 526 15.40 3.00 -28.63
CA GLU A 526 14.93 3.39 -29.96
C GLU A 526 13.40 3.53 -30.03
N ILE A 527 12.67 2.62 -29.36
CA ILE A 527 11.21 2.70 -29.22
C ILE A 527 10.82 3.94 -28.39
N ALA A 528 11.51 4.20 -27.29
CA ALA A 528 11.21 5.34 -26.42
C ALA A 528 11.39 6.68 -27.13
N GLU A 529 12.45 6.82 -27.96
CA GLU A 529 12.74 8.03 -28.75
C GLU A 529 11.68 8.34 -29.83
N GLY A 530 10.79 7.40 -30.15
CA GLY A 530 9.58 7.66 -30.94
C GLY A 530 9.83 8.11 -32.38
N ARG A 531 11.01 7.83 -32.95
CA ARG A 531 11.39 8.26 -34.32
C ARG A 531 10.68 7.51 -35.44
N SER A 532 10.18 6.31 -35.12
CA SER A 532 9.44 5.42 -36.01
C SER A 532 8.34 4.71 -35.22
N GLU A 533 7.32 4.19 -35.91
CA GLU A 533 6.30 3.35 -35.27
C GLU A 533 6.95 2.12 -34.66
N ARG A 534 6.57 1.80 -33.41
CA ARG A 534 7.09 0.65 -32.64
C ARG A 534 7.13 -0.64 -33.46
N VAL A 535 6.08 -0.91 -34.24
CA VAL A 535 5.98 -2.10 -35.10
C VAL A 535 7.10 -2.14 -36.14
N LYS A 536 7.40 -1.01 -36.80
CA LYS A 536 8.49 -0.90 -37.80
C LYS A 536 9.86 -1.06 -37.18
N ILE A 537 10.06 -0.56 -35.95
CA ILE A 537 11.31 -0.74 -35.21
C ILE A 537 11.51 -2.23 -34.90
N LEU A 538 10.49 -2.90 -34.37
CA LEU A 538 10.57 -4.33 -34.06
C LEU A 538 10.80 -5.17 -35.34
N GLU A 539 10.10 -4.87 -36.43
CA GLU A 539 10.30 -5.53 -37.73
C GLU A 539 11.73 -5.34 -38.28
N ALA A 540 12.30 -4.13 -38.15
CA ALA A 540 13.68 -3.85 -38.57
C ALA A 540 14.72 -4.66 -37.77
N HIS A 541 14.39 -5.05 -36.53
CA HIS A 541 15.21 -5.93 -35.69
C HIS A 541 14.81 -7.40 -35.80
N GLY A 542 13.90 -7.76 -36.72
CA GLY A 542 13.45 -9.14 -36.96
C GLY A 542 12.57 -9.71 -35.84
N LEU A 543 11.88 -8.85 -35.08
CA LEU A 543 11.10 -9.20 -33.90
C LEU A 543 9.60 -9.00 -34.12
N LYS A 544 8.82 -9.91 -33.56
CA LYS A 544 7.37 -9.76 -33.41
C LYS A 544 7.05 -9.12 -32.05
N GLU A 545 5.88 -8.48 -31.96
CA GLU A 545 5.40 -7.83 -30.73
C GLU A 545 5.29 -8.81 -29.54
N GLY A 546 4.89 -10.07 -29.78
CA GLY A 546 4.81 -11.11 -28.75
C GLY A 546 6.20 -11.49 -28.21
N ALA A 547 7.12 -11.86 -29.10
CA ALA A 547 8.51 -12.16 -28.75
C ALA A 547 9.26 -10.98 -28.07
N TRP A 548 8.94 -9.74 -28.43
CA TRP A 548 9.46 -8.55 -27.76
C TRP A 548 8.95 -8.43 -26.32
N LYS A 549 7.63 -8.56 -26.10
CA LYS A 549 7.04 -8.56 -24.75
C LYS A 549 7.60 -9.66 -23.86
N ALA A 550 7.79 -10.86 -24.41
CA ALA A 550 8.41 -11.98 -23.68
C ALA A 550 9.86 -11.66 -23.26
N ASN A 551 10.63 -10.96 -24.11
CA ASN A 551 11.98 -10.50 -23.78
C ASN A 551 12.00 -9.35 -22.77
N GLU A 552 11.10 -8.38 -22.88
CA GLU A 552 10.94 -7.32 -21.87
C GLU A 552 10.66 -7.95 -20.51
N LEU A 553 9.72 -8.90 -20.43
CA LEU A 553 9.39 -9.60 -19.19
C LEU A 553 10.58 -10.40 -18.64
N ARG A 554 11.29 -11.15 -19.49
CA ARG A 554 12.49 -11.93 -19.11
C ARG A 554 13.58 -11.04 -18.53
N TRP A 555 13.91 -9.94 -19.20
CA TRP A 555 15.01 -9.07 -18.79
C TRP A 555 14.64 -8.16 -17.62
N ASN A 556 13.38 -7.70 -17.51
CA ASN A 556 12.90 -6.98 -16.34
C ASN A 556 13.00 -7.85 -15.08
N LYS A 557 12.54 -9.11 -15.17
CA LYS A 557 12.70 -10.08 -14.08
C LYS A 557 14.16 -10.29 -13.71
N ALA A 558 15.05 -10.47 -14.69
CA ALA A 558 16.48 -10.63 -14.44
C ALA A 558 17.13 -9.38 -13.78
N LEU A 559 16.71 -8.16 -14.18
CA LEU A 559 17.19 -6.89 -13.63
C LEU A 559 16.67 -6.61 -12.20
N GLU A 560 15.51 -7.15 -11.83
CA GLU A 560 14.95 -7.09 -10.48
C GLU A 560 15.59 -8.11 -9.52
N GLU A 561 15.99 -9.28 -10.04
CA GLU A 561 16.69 -10.31 -9.29
C GLU A 561 18.18 -10.00 -9.07
N GLU A 562 18.81 -9.19 -9.93
CA GLU A 562 20.25 -8.96 -9.89
C GLU A 562 20.77 -8.30 -8.59
N PRO A 563 20.14 -7.23 -8.07
CA PRO A 563 20.56 -6.61 -6.81
C PRO A 563 20.50 -7.57 -5.62
N GLN A 564 19.58 -8.55 -5.66
CA GLN A 564 19.42 -9.57 -4.62
C GLN A 564 20.60 -10.55 -4.58
N LYS A 565 21.36 -10.64 -5.68
CA LYS A 565 22.57 -11.48 -5.80
C LYS A 565 23.86 -10.70 -5.54
N GLY A 566 23.77 -9.42 -5.12
CA GLY A 566 24.93 -8.56 -4.87
C GLY A 566 25.73 -8.21 -6.14
N LYS A 567 25.12 -8.34 -7.33
CA LYS A 567 25.74 -8.08 -8.63
C LYS A 567 25.06 -6.88 -9.31
N SER A 568 25.80 -6.15 -10.14
CA SER A 568 25.30 -5.00 -10.92
C SER A 568 25.78 -5.03 -12.37
N VAL A 569 26.06 -6.22 -12.89
CA VAL A 569 26.62 -6.48 -14.22
C VAL A 569 25.54 -6.31 -15.29
N LEU A 570 24.39 -6.96 -15.15
CA LEU A 570 23.23 -6.87 -16.05
C LEU A 570 22.66 -5.45 -16.07
N ARG A 571 22.45 -4.84 -14.90
CA ARG A 571 21.99 -3.45 -14.81
C ARG A 571 22.99 -2.49 -15.42
N GLY A 572 24.29 -2.72 -15.21
CA GLY A 572 25.35 -1.94 -15.84
C GLY A 572 25.35 -2.08 -17.36
N ALA A 573 25.18 -3.30 -17.88
CA ALA A 573 25.12 -3.59 -19.30
C ALA A 573 23.87 -2.98 -19.96
N TYR A 574 22.70 -3.11 -19.32
CA TYR A 574 21.45 -2.50 -19.77
C TYR A 574 21.56 -0.98 -19.80
N ASP A 575 21.91 -0.34 -18.68
CA ASP A 575 21.99 1.12 -18.60
C ASP A 575 23.03 1.67 -19.58
N GLY A 576 24.18 1.00 -19.72
CA GLY A 576 25.24 1.40 -20.65
C GLY A 576 24.80 1.34 -22.10
N ALA A 577 24.15 0.25 -22.52
CA ALA A 577 23.64 0.08 -23.88
C ALA A 577 22.47 1.02 -24.19
N TYR A 578 21.58 1.25 -23.21
CA TYR A 578 20.48 2.20 -23.33
C TYR A 578 21.00 3.63 -23.55
N VAL A 579 21.92 4.09 -22.69
CA VAL A 579 22.51 5.44 -22.81
C VAL A 579 23.31 5.58 -24.10
N ALA A 580 24.07 4.55 -24.51
CA ALA A 580 24.81 4.59 -25.77
C ALA A 580 23.88 4.74 -26.99
N GLN A 581 22.71 4.10 -26.97
CA GLN A 581 21.73 4.24 -28.04
C GLN A 581 21.07 5.64 -28.02
N VAL A 582 20.75 6.18 -26.85
CA VAL A 582 20.27 7.56 -26.72
C VAL A 582 21.32 8.54 -27.26
N GLU A 583 22.59 8.37 -26.90
CA GLU A 583 23.71 9.21 -27.38
C GLU A 583 23.93 9.05 -28.89
N LYS A 584 23.70 7.86 -29.47
CA LYS A 584 23.77 7.63 -30.93
C LYS A 584 22.64 8.33 -31.68
N LEU A 585 21.42 8.32 -31.12
CA LEU A 585 20.25 8.90 -31.75
C LEU A 585 20.26 10.43 -31.63
N ARG A 586 20.49 10.96 -30.43
CA ARG A 586 20.35 12.39 -30.10
C ARG A 586 21.68 13.17 -30.19
N GLY A 587 22.81 12.48 -30.02
CA GLY A 587 24.13 13.08 -29.78
C GLY A 587 24.58 12.89 -28.32
N PRO A 588 25.88 13.05 -28.03
CA PRO A 588 26.44 12.80 -26.71
C PRO A 588 25.81 13.73 -25.67
N ILE A 589 25.54 13.20 -24.48
CA ILE A 589 25.06 14.02 -23.36
C ILE A 589 26.25 14.84 -22.86
N ALA A 590 26.12 16.15 -22.80
CA ALA A 590 27.20 17.00 -22.31
C ALA A 590 27.21 17.07 -20.77
N VAL A 591 28.36 17.38 -20.17
CA VAL A 591 28.52 17.52 -18.71
C VAL A 591 27.53 18.53 -18.11
N GLY A 592 27.28 19.64 -18.81
CA GLY A 592 26.30 20.65 -18.39
C GLY A 592 24.85 20.15 -18.45
N GLU A 593 24.52 19.25 -19.38
CA GLU A 593 23.19 18.65 -19.50
C GLU A 593 22.96 17.63 -18.40
N TYR A 594 23.95 16.77 -18.13
CA TYR A 594 23.93 15.89 -16.97
C TYR A 594 23.77 16.66 -15.65
N ALA A 595 24.47 17.80 -15.51
CA ALA A 595 24.34 18.66 -14.34
C ALA A 595 22.93 19.22 -14.18
N ARG A 596 22.30 19.69 -15.27
CA ARG A 596 20.90 20.16 -15.25
C ARG A 596 19.93 19.04 -14.89
N ILE A 597 20.08 17.85 -15.46
CA ILE A 597 19.24 16.67 -15.13
C ILE A 597 19.41 16.32 -13.64
N SER A 598 20.63 16.32 -13.12
CA SER A 598 20.92 15.97 -11.73
C SER A 598 20.31 16.97 -10.75
N VAL A 599 20.44 18.28 -11.00
CA VAL A 599 19.85 19.33 -10.15
C VAL A 599 18.32 19.33 -10.25
N ALA A 600 17.78 19.11 -11.45
CA ALA A 600 16.34 19.02 -11.63
C ALA A 600 15.73 17.82 -10.90
N LEU A 601 16.44 16.69 -10.87
CA LEU A 601 16.06 15.52 -10.07
C LEU A 601 16.01 15.83 -8.57
N GLU A 602 17.01 16.55 -8.04
CA GLU A 602 17.02 17.01 -6.64
C GLU A 602 15.84 17.95 -6.30
N ARG A 603 15.43 18.77 -7.27
CA ARG A 603 14.35 19.77 -7.11
C ARG A 603 12.96 19.22 -7.46
N GLY A 604 12.85 17.95 -7.88
CA GLY A 604 11.58 17.34 -8.29
C GLY A 604 11.08 17.77 -9.68
N GLY A 605 11.93 18.39 -10.51
CA GLY A 605 11.63 18.88 -11.87
C GLY A 605 12.33 18.08 -12.98
N ALA A 606 12.64 16.81 -12.75
CA ALA A 606 13.41 15.99 -13.69
C ALA A 606 12.72 15.85 -15.06
N LYS A 607 11.38 15.83 -15.08
CA LYS A 607 10.61 15.69 -16.32
C LYS A 607 10.82 16.90 -17.23
N GLU A 608 10.67 18.10 -16.67
CA GLU A 608 10.82 19.38 -17.38
C GLU A 608 12.25 19.53 -17.92
N ALA A 609 13.25 19.09 -17.17
CA ALA A 609 14.65 19.11 -17.60
C ALA A 609 14.93 18.14 -18.76
N LEU A 610 14.33 16.94 -18.74
CA LEU A 610 14.46 15.98 -19.82
C LEU A 610 13.72 16.45 -21.09
N ASP A 611 12.51 16.99 -20.94
CA ASP A 611 11.73 17.58 -22.03
C ASP A 611 12.50 18.72 -22.71
N ALA A 612 13.11 19.62 -21.92
CA ALA A 612 13.95 20.70 -22.42
C ALA A 612 15.20 20.19 -23.18
N LEU A 613 15.71 19.02 -22.82
CA LEU A 613 16.86 18.38 -23.47
C LEU A 613 16.46 17.45 -24.62
N LYS A 614 15.16 17.29 -24.87
CA LYS A 614 14.58 16.33 -25.84
C LYS A 614 15.04 14.91 -25.55
N ILE A 615 15.10 14.54 -24.27
CA ILE A 615 15.43 13.20 -23.80
C ILE A 615 14.15 12.60 -23.24
N GLN A 616 13.87 11.36 -23.61
CA GLN A 616 12.64 10.70 -23.15
C GLN A 616 12.74 10.27 -21.68
N GLN A 617 11.63 10.37 -20.95
CA GLN A 617 11.57 10.09 -19.51
C GLN A 617 12.17 8.73 -19.09
N PRO A 618 12.02 7.62 -19.83
CA PRO A 618 12.62 6.33 -19.47
C PRO A 618 14.16 6.35 -19.40
N ALA A 619 14.83 7.33 -20.04
CA ALA A 619 16.28 7.45 -20.04
C ALA A 619 16.86 8.03 -18.73
N LEU A 620 16.02 8.63 -17.85
CA LEU A 620 16.46 9.35 -16.65
C LEU A 620 17.40 8.51 -15.78
N MET A 621 16.93 7.34 -15.33
CA MET A 621 17.68 6.49 -14.40
C MET A 621 18.90 5.82 -15.04
N PRO A 622 18.83 5.30 -16.29
CA PRO A 622 20.02 4.88 -17.03
C PRO A 622 21.09 5.98 -17.12
N ILE A 623 20.71 7.22 -17.46
CA ILE A 623 21.63 8.36 -17.57
C ILE A 623 22.30 8.64 -16.23
N VAL A 624 21.53 8.80 -15.15
CA VAL A 624 22.06 9.10 -13.82
C VAL A 624 23.06 8.03 -13.36
N ARG A 625 22.73 6.74 -13.54
CA ARG A 625 23.60 5.63 -13.11
C ARG A 625 24.88 5.50 -13.95
N VAL A 626 24.78 5.66 -15.27
CA VAL A 626 25.96 5.62 -16.17
C VAL A 626 26.88 6.79 -15.89
N TRP A 627 26.33 7.99 -15.74
CA TRP A 627 27.11 9.20 -15.49
C TRP A 627 27.76 9.20 -14.10
N ALA A 628 27.08 8.69 -13.07
CA ALA A 628 27.70 8.49 -11.76
C ALA A 628 28.94 7.59 -11.85
N LYS A 629 28.88 6.51 -12.64
CA LYS A 629 30.05 5.63 -12.90
C LYS A 629 31.14 6.32 -13.73
N ARG A 630 30.79 7.08 -14.77
CA ARG A 630 31.76 7.84 -15.60
C ARG A 630 32.52 8.86 -14.76
N VAL A 631 31.81 9.65 -13.94
CA VAL A 631 32.36 10.66 -13.03
C VAL A 631 33.23 10.04 -11.92
N ALA A 632 32.85 8.86 -11.41
CA ALA A 632 33.67 8.17 -10.42
C ALA A 632 34.96 7.58 -11.00
N LYS A 633 34.99 7.25 -12.31
CA LYS A 633 36.12 6.63 -12.98
C LYS A 633 37.13 7.64 -13.52
N ASP A 634 36.67 8.83 -13.92
CA ASP A 634 37.51 9.90 -14.47
C ASP A 634 37.50 11.12 -13.54
N MET A 635 38.63 11.37 -12.88
CA MET A 635 38.78 12.47 -11.93
C MET A 635 38.55 13.84 -12.58
N LYS A 636 39.03 14.06 -13.81
CA LYS A 636 38.91 15.35 -14.50
C LYS A 636 37.45 15.60 -14.88
N LEU A 637 36.80 14.60 -15.46
CA LEU A 637 35.37 14.64 -15.77
C LEU A 637 34.52 14.86 -14.49
N GLY A 638 34.93 14.26 -13.37
CA GLY A 638 34.26 14.43 -12.09
C GLY A 638 34.41 15.82 -11.48
N GLU A 639 35.55 16.49 -11.67
CA GLU A 639 35.73 17.90 -11.31
C GLU A 639 34.87 18.83 -12.16
N GLU A 640 34.86 18.61 -13.48
CA GLU A 640 34.03 19.36 -14.43
C GLU A 640 32.53 19.20 -14.12
N ALA A 641 32.07 17.96 -13.84
CA ALA A 641 30.69 17.69 -13.47
C ALA A 641 30.30 18.35 -12.15
N ARG A 642 31.16 18.30 -11.12
CA ARG A 642 30.90 18.98 -9.83
C ARG A 642 30.84 20.50 -9.99
N LYS A 643 31.68 21.07 -10.85
CA LYS A 643 31.64 22.51 -11.18
C LYS A 643 30.31 22.85 -11.87
N ALA A 644 29.94 22.10 -12.90
CA ALA A 644 28.70 22.31 -13.65
C ALA A 644 27.45 22.14 -12.77
N VAL A 645 27.41 21.18 -11.85
CA VAL A 645 26.30 21.00 -10.90
C VAL A 645 26.21 22.20 -9.94
N ARG A 646 27.33 22.72 -9.44
CA ARG A 646 27.31 23.94 -8.58
C ARG A 646 26.80 25.16 -9.33
N GLU A 647 27.21 25.33 -10.59
CA GLU A 647 26.72 26.41 -11.45
C GLU A 647 25.22 26.25 -11.74
N ALA A 648 24.77 25.04 -12.07
CA ALA A 648 23.35 24.73 -12.30
C ALA A 648 22.47 24.86 -11.05
N ARG A 649 23.02 24.75 -9.84
CA ARG A 649 22.29 25.03 -8.59
C ARG A 649 22.15 26.54 -8.31
N ARG A 650 23.07 27.36 -8.82
CA ARG A 650 23.06 28.83 -8.66
C ARG A 650 22.16 29.51 -9.70
N ALA A 651 22.04 28.90 -10.87
CA ALA A 651 21.00 29.20 -11.86
C ALA A 651 19.64 28.67 -11.40
#